data_AF-A0A534KP71-F1
#
_entry.id   AF-A0A534KP71-F1
#
_cell.length_a   1.000
_cell.length_b   1.000
_cell.length_c   1.000
_cell.angle_alpha   90.00
_cell.angle_beta   90.00
_cell.angle_gamma   90.00
#
_symmetry.space_group_name_H-M   'P 1'
#
loop_
_entity.id
_entity.type
_entity.pdbx_description
1 polymer ?
#
loop_
_entity_poly.entity_id
_entity_poly.type
_entity_poly.pdbx_seq_one_letter_code
_entity_poly.pdbx_strand_id
1 'polypeptide(L)'
;MKPHEVGKAWAKRLLGIALGLCMTFTVGAVGRDLTVRAAAEPWSEILDPSRAIDWSHAGIPGGIPNRVTICASLDPGSTAAQIDAAIAACPPDQVVSLTAGTFTLSAGLNMKSDVTLRGAGANRTKLVFTGTTPCDRGPPPYPVICLKGSFSWAGGVENSADWTAGYAKGTTVITLSNTANLRAGESFLILDQVDDTADGGDIYNCGIANGCVSQGSDGMRTAPGGYRNQRQVVKVAAMAGNQVTITPGIYMPNWRASQAPQAWWPTTVLRRAGIEDMTIQPVDGGGGINIQNAMECWITGVRSVKVAPPGGPGGGRNHVWLTMTRGNEIRSNYFYGSGGQSQSYGIEWYPGSDNLVENNIFQHVTSPMLVGTGSGDVLTYNFAIDDLYTPGGGGWMQPNYAGHNGGDAMLLIEGNDGLGAGTDNIHGTHHFLTFFRNHFHGDPNKTANTATMHLWAYSRFFNIVGNVLGRPGYYTTYETNLSTDDVDIYSFGQPDSGLSGDSRTRETALRWGNYDTVSASFRFDAAEVPTGLTNFANSVPATHVLPPSLYLSAKPSWWGTVPWPAIGPDVAGGDIPGYGGHVYKIPARRCYENAAIDPAYGSSGVRIFDPETCYATAGLPLGTTPGWWPQTLFGIGTGVLLVGVVSAIALILILAVWRSRRRRSEEESESKETPAELSRDRRD
;
A
#
# COMPACT_ATOMS: atom_id res chain seq x y z
N MET A 1 37.47 -45.60 6.08
CA MET A 1 36.49 -44.49 6.16
C MET A 1 37.27 -43.18 6.16
N LYS A 2 37.05 -42.28 5.20
CA LYS A 2 37.95 -41.13 4.94
C LYS A 2 37.85 -40.06 6.07
N PRO A 3 38.97 -39.53 6.60
CA PRO A 3 38.99 -38.59 7.73
C PRO A 3 38.36 -37.20 7.45
N HIS A 4 37.93 -36.94 6.22
CA HIS A 4 37.33 -35.67 5.79
C HIS A 4 35.82 -35.54 6.15
N GLU A 5 35.12 -36.66 6.38
CA GLU A 5 33.68 -36.67 6.70
C GLU A 5 33.40 -36.43 8.20
N VAL A 6 34.34 -36.78 9.07
CA VAL A 6 34.20 -36.60 10.54
C VAL A 6 34.38 -35.13 10.95
N GLY A 7 35.19 -34.36 10.21
CA GLY A 7 35.44 -32.94 10.49
C GLY A 7 34.24 -32.03 10.25
N LYS A 8 33.42 -32.30 9.22
CA LYS A 8 32.22 -31.51 8.90
C LYS A 8 31.06 -31.74 9.89
N ALA A 9 30.92 -32.96 10.40
CA ALA A 9 29.91 -33.28 11.42
C ALA A 9 30.24 -32.64 12.79
N TRP A 10 31.53 -32.57 13.14
CA TRP A 10 31.99 -31.94 14.38
C TRP A 10 31.95 -30.41 14.35
N ALA A 11 32.23 -29.78 13.20
CA ALA A 11 32.09 -28.34 13.04
C ALA A 11 30.62 -27.86 13.18
N LYS A 12 29.65 -28.63 12.66
CA LYS A 12 28.22 -28.35 12.83
C LYS A 12 27.76 -28.51 14.29
N ARG A 13 28.28 -29.52 15.02
CA ARG A 13 28.00 -29.70 16.45
C ARG A 13 28.64 -28.61 17.33
N LEU A 14 29.86 -28.18 17.02
CA LEU A 14 30.53 -27.09 17.74
C LEU A 14 29.88 -25.72 17.47
N LEU A 15 29.39 -25.48 16.26
CA LEU A 15 28.61 -24.28 15.93
C LEU A 15 27.25 -24.28 16.65
N GLY A 16 26.58 -25.44 16.75
CA GLY A 16 25.36 -25.60 17.55
C GLY A 16 25.58 -25.42 19.05
N ILE A 17 26.71 -25.88 19.60
CA ILE A 17 27.09 -25.69 21.00
C ILE A 17 27.51 -24.24 21.26
N ALA A 18 28.17 -23.56 20.31
CA ALA A 18 28.53 -22.14 20.42
C ALA A 18 27.31 -21.22 20.34
N LEU A 19 26.34 -21.51 19.47
CA LEU A 19 25.05 -20.82 19.47
C LEU A 19 24.27 -21.09 20.77
N GLY A 20 24.30 -22.33 21.29
CA GLY A 20 23.71 -22.68 22.58
C GLY A 20 24.37 -21.99 23.77
N LEU A 21 25.71 -21.81 23.76
CA LEU A 21 26.45 -21.08 24.78
C LEU A 21 26.23 -19.56 24.69
N CYS A 22 26.17 -18.98 23.49
CA CYS A 22 25.82 -17.56 23.32
C CYS A 22 24.40 -17.23 23.79
N MET A 23 23.48 -18.20 23.73
CA MET A 23 22.12 -18.06 24.29
C MET A 23 22.05 -18.28 25.81
N THR A 24 23.03 -18.96 26.43
CA THR A 24 23.04 -19.22 27.88
C THR A 24 23.92 -18.27 28.68
N PHE A 25 24.92 -17.61 28.07
CA PHE A 25 25.76 -16.63 28.77
C PHE A 25 25.18 -15.21 28.88
N THR A 26 23.99 -14.96 28.34
CA THR A 26 23.23 -13.72 28.55
C THR A 26 22.15 -13.83 29.65
N VAL A 27 21.99 -15.00 30.28
CA VAL A 27 21.01 -15.22 31.36
C VAL A 27 21.74 -15.74 32.59
N GLY A 28 22.47 -14.84 33.27
CA GLY A 28 23.35 -15.22 34.36
C GLY A 28 23.64 -14.12 35.38
N ALA A 29 22.72 -13.19 35.59
CA ALA A 29 22.59 -12.42 36.84
C ALA A 29 21.29 -11.59 36.79
N VAL A 30 20.45 -11.75 37.81
CA VAL A 30 19.13 -11.13 38.00
C VAL A 30 17.99 -11.82 37.21
N GLY A 31 17.24 -12.67 37.92
CA GLY A 31 16.01 -13.27 37.42
C GLY A 31 14.95 -12.22 37.09
N ARG A 32 14.75 -11.99 35.79
CA ARG A 32 13.50 -11.56 35.19
C ARG A 32 13.33 -12.35 33.91
N ASP A 33 12.22 -13.08 33.80
CA ASP A 33 11.80 -13.70 32.55
C ASP A 33 11.79 -12.65 31.44
N LEU A 34 12.79 -12.66 30.56
CA LEU A 34 12.71 -11.95 29.29
C LEU A 34 11.79 -12.75 28.37
N THR A 35 10.49 -12.58 28.58
CA THR A 35 9.51 -12.81 27.52
C THR A 35 9.74 -11.72 26.49
N VAL A 36 10.37 -12.07 25.36
CA VAL A 36 10.31 -11.25 24.15
C VAL A 36 8.84 -11.30 23.70
N ARG A 37 8.03 -10.36 24.20
CA ARG A 37 6.70 -10.13 23.64
C ARG A 37 6.91 -9.61 22.22
N ALA A 38 6.27 -10.23 21.23
CA ALA A 38 6.05 -9.57 19.96
C ALA A 38 5.46 -8.19 20.27
N ALA A 39 5.95 -7.14 19.61
CA ALA A 39 5.33 -5.82 19.74
C ALA A 39 3.85 -5.98 19.38
N ALA A 40 2.96 -5.54 20.27
CA ALA A 40 1.54 -5.61 20.00
C ALA A 40 1.24 -4.75 18.76
N GLU A 41 0.33 -5.22 17.90
CA GLU A 41 -0.11 -4.47 16.74
C GLU A 41 -0.56 -3.06 17.17
N PRO A 42 -0.21 -1.98 16.43
CA PRO A 42 -0.51 -0.61 16.87
C PRO A 42 -1.98 -0.35 17.17
N TRP A 43 -2.89 -1.09 16.52
CA TRP A 43 -4.33 -1.00 16.71
C TRP A 43 -4.91 -1.84 17.86
N SER A 44 -4.14 -2.75 18.46
CA SER A 44 -4.66 -3.83 19.33
C SER A 44 -5.34 -3.39 20.63
N GLU A 45 -5.11 -2.16 21.09
CA GLU A 45 -5.78 -1.57 22.26
C GLU A 45 -7.00 -0.70 21.90
N ILE A 46 -7.26 -0.53 20.59
CA ILE A 46 -8.26 0.40 20.04
C ILE A 46 -9.30 -0.37 19.22
N LEU A 47 -8.85 -1.29 18.36
CA LEU A 47 -9.69 -2.05 17.44
C LEU A 47 -9.74 -3.52 17.84
N ASP A 48 -10.93 -4.11 17.74
CA ASP A 48 -11.12 -5.54 17.86
C ASP A 48 -10.38 -6.27 16.71
N PRO A 49 -9.69 -7.41 16.97
CA PRO A 49 -8.99 -8.16 15.93
C PRO A 49 -9.86 -8.61 14.76
N SER A 50 -11.18 -8.67 14.92
CA SER A 50 -12.09 -8.95 13.82
C SER A 50 -12.23 -7.80 12.81
N ARG A 51 -11.94 -6.56 13.23
CA ARG A 51 -12.07 -5.32 12.44
C ARG A 51 -10.76 -4.79 11.85
N ALA A 52 -9.63 -5.43 12.14
CA ALA A 52 -8.30 -4.98 11.74
C ALA A 52 -7.46 -6.11 11.14
N ILE A 53 -6.37 -5.71 10.48
CA ILE A 53 -5.31 -6.56 9.93
C ILE A 53 -3.95 -5.91 10.22
N ASP A 54 -2.85 -6.60 9.92
CA ASP A 54 -1.53 -5.96 9.88
C ASP A 54 -1.37 -5.21 8.54
N TRP A 55 -1.43 -3.88 8.60
CA TRP A 55 -1.24 -3.01 7.44
C TRP A 55 0.22 -2.72 7.10
N SER A 56 1.18 -3.15 7.93
CA SER A 56 2.62 -2.89 7.72
C SER A 56 3.20 -3.58 6.47
N HIS A 57 2.43 -4.51 5.89
CA HIS A 57 2.78 -5.24 4.67
C HIS A 57 2.34 -4.56 3.37
N ALA A 58 1.62 -3.45 3.42
CA ALA A 58 1.19 -2.72 2.23
C ALA A 58 2.39 -2.11 1.47
N GLY A 59 2.26 -2.05 0.14
CA GLY A 59 3.29 -1.60 -0.76
C GLY A 59 4.31 -2.69 -1.09
N ILE A 60 5.52 -2.25 -1.44
CA ILE A 60 6.61 -3.14 -1.83
C ILE A 60 7.29 -3.68 -0.56
N PRO A 61 7.46 -4.99 -0.40
CA PRO A 61 8.25 -5.53 0.71
C PRO A 61 9.67 -4.96 0.72
N GLY A 62 10.02 -4.24 1.79
CA GLY A 62 11.31 -3.54 1.91
C GLY A 62 11.37 -2.15 1.26
N GLY A 63 10.27 -1.66 0.70
CA GLY A 63 10.12 -0.36 0.04
C GLY A 63 10.64 -0.31 -1.40
N ILE A 64 10.52 0.86 -2.03
CA ILE A 64 11.00 1.12 -3.39
C ILE A 64 12.50 0.77 -3.54
N PRO A 65 12.87 -0.13 -4.47
CA PRO A 65 14.28 -0.49 -4.71
C PRO A 65 15.13 0.68 -5.20
N ASN A 66 16.30 0.88 -4.60
CA ASN A 66 17.29 1.86 -5.08
C ASN A 66 18.17 1.25 -6.19
N ARG A 67 17.77 1.41 -7.45
CA ARG A 67 18.57 0.99 -8.62
C ARG A 67 19.51 2.09 -9.08
N VAL A 68 20.81 1.79 -9.14
CA VAL A 68 21.86 2.76 -9.50
C VAL A 68 22.54 2.48 -10.84
N THR A 69 22.45 1.25 -11.35
CA THR A 69 23.10 0.86 -12.61
C THR A 69 22.25 1.31 -13.79
N ILE A 70 22.82 2.17 -14.64
CA ILE A 70 22.17 2.65 -15.86
C ILE A 70 22.53 1.71 -17.03
N CYS A 71 21.53 1.11 -17.67
CA CYS A 71 21.70 0.25 -18.83
C CYS A 71 21.67 1.01 -20.16
N ALA A 72 20.97 2.14 -20.20
CA ALA A 72 20.84 3.01 -21.35
C ALA A 72 20.56 4.45 -20.88
N SER A 73 21.11 5.43 -21.60
CA SER A 73 20.80 6.85 -21.43
C SER A 73 20.29 7.40 -22.76
N LEU A 74 19.14 8.08 -22.73
CA LEU A 74 18.52 8.67 -23.92
C LEU A 74 18.33 10.17 -23.75
N ASP A 75 18.57 10.90 -24.83
CA ASP A 75 18.43 12.35 -24.90
C ASP A 75 17.11 12.77 -25.58
N PRO A 76 16.63 14.00 -25.31
CA PRO A 76 15.53 14.61 -26.07
C PRO A 76 15.73 14.46 -27.58
N GLY A 77 14.66 14.05 -28.27
CA GLY A 77 14.70 13.66 -29.69
C GLY A 77 14.64 12.14 -29.90
N SER A 78 14.86 11.35 -28.85
CA SER A 78 14.59 9.91 -28.86
C SER A 78 13.09 9.63 -29.03
N THR A 79 12.75 8.72 -29.93
CA THR A 79 11.38 8.28 -30.21
C THR A 79 10.89 7.28 -29.17
N ALA A 80 9.56 7.11 -29.05
CA ALA A 80 8.97 6.10 -28.16
C ALA A 80 9.50 4.68 -28.47
N ALA A 81 9.68 4.34 -29.75
CA ALA A 81 10.24 3.05 -30.16
C ALA A 81 11.69 2.84 -29.70
N GLN A 82 12.51 3.90 -29.66
CA GLN A 82 13.88 3.81 -29.14
C GLN A 82 13.89 3.63 -27.62
N ILE A 83 12.98 4.29 -26.91
CA ILE A 83 12.82 4.13 -25.45
C ILE A 83 12.33 2.71 -25.14
N ASP A 84 11.29 2.22 -25.83
CA ASP A 84 10.79 0.84 -25.67
C ASP A 84 11.85 -0.21 -25.99
N ALA A 85 12.67 0.01 -27.03
CA ALA A 85 13.81 -0.87 -27.33
C ALA A 85 14.86 -0.88 -26.22
N ALA A 86 15.16 0.28 -25.63
CA ALA A 86 16.06 0.39 -24.48
C ALA A 86 15.50 -0.33 -23.25
N ILE A 87 14.21 -0.15 -22.96
CA ILE A 87 13.50 -0.88 -21.89
C ILE A 87 13.58 -2.38 -22.16
N ALA A 88 13.23 -2.84 -23.36
CA ALA A 88 13.25 -4.24 -23.76
C ALA A 88 14.65 -4.89 -23.64
N ALA A 89 15.72 -4.15 -23.89
CA ALA A 89 17.10 -4.63 -23.79
C ALA A 89 17.71 -4.52 -22.37
N CYS A 90 17.22 -3.61 -21.54
CA CYS A 90 17.80 -3.30 -20.23
C CYS A 90 17.83 -4.50 -19.26
N PRO A 91 18.96 -4.93 -18.69
CA PRO A 91 18.97 -6.06 -17.78
C PRO A 91 18.10 -5.83 -16.53
N PRO A 92 17.63 -6.91 -15.86
CA PRO A 92 16.95 -6.81 -14.58
C PRO A 92 17.76 -5.99 -13.56
N ASP A 93 17.04 -5.26 -12.72
CA ASP A 93 17.54 -4.40 -11.67
C ASP A 93 18.39 -3.20 -12.13
N GLN A 94 18.12 -2.72 -13.35
CA GLN A 94 18.79 -1.56 -13.94
C GLN A 94 17.80 -0.47 -14.41
N VAL A 95 18.37 0.66 -14.80
CA VAL A 95 17.67 1.90 -15.10
C VAL A 95 17.88 2.29 -16.56
N VAL A 96 16.79 2.53 -17.28
CA VAL A 96 16.79 3.35 -18.49
C VAL A 96 16.66 4.80 -18.05
N SER A 97 17.71 5.58 -18.27
CA SER A 97 17.79 6.99 -17.87
C SER A 97 17.39 7.90 -19.03
N LEU A 98 16.53 8.87 -18.74
CA LEU A 98 16.17 9.95 -19.65
C LEU A 98 16.84 11.23 -19.15
N THR A 99 17.64 11.88 -19.99
CA THR A 99 18.32 13.12 -19.61
C THR A 99 17.32 14.28 -19.48
N ALA A 100 17.80 15.42 -18.96
CA ALA A 100 16.96 16.60 -18.81
C ALA A 100 16.52 17.15 -20.18
N GLY A 101 15.26 17.58 -20.27
CA GLY A 101 14.66 18.14 -21.47
C GLY A 101 13.28 17.57 -21.76
N THR A 102 12.74 17.94 -22.92
CA THR A 102 11.40 17.54 -23.35
C THR A 102 11.47 16.48 -24.44
N PHE A 103 10.84 15.33 -24.19
CA PHE A 103 10.64 14.25 -25.15
C PHE A 103 9.22 14.35 -25.69
N THR A 104 9.09 14.54 -27.00
CA THR A 104 7.79 14.52 -27.68
C THR A 104 7.57 13.14 -28.29
N LEU A 105 6.58 12.40 -27.77
CA LEU A 105 6.38 10.98 -28.06
C LEU A 105 5.06 10.78 -28.80
N SER A 106 5.12 10.31 -30.05
CA SER A 106 3.95 10.04 -30.88
C SER A 106 3.23 8.72 -30.56
N ALA A 107 3.75 7.96 -29.61
CA ALA A 107 3.18 6.72 -29.09
C ALA A 107 3.47 6.61 -27.59
N GLY A 108 2.71 5.77 -26.88
CA GLY A 108 2.97 5.45 -25.49
C GLY A 108 4.17 4.51 -25.30
N LEU A 109 4.52 4.26 -24.03
CA LEU A 109 5.66 3.42 -23.63
C LEU A 109 5.19 2.11 -22.97
N ASN A 110 5.94 1.04 -23.19
CA ASN A 110 5.67 -0.29 -22.63
C ASN A 110 6.82 -0.71 -21.70
N MET A 111 6.49 -0.87 -20.42
CA MET A 111 7.43 -1.31 -19.41
C MET A 111 7.60 -2.82 -19.42
N LYS A 112 8.70 -3.28 -18.81
CA LYS A 112 8.94 -4.70 -18.52
C LYS A 112 9.32 -4.89 -17.05
N SER A 113 9.19 -6.13 -16.59
CA SER A 113 9.59 -6.50 -15.23
C SER A 113 11.05 -6.14 -14.96
N ASP A 114 11.33 -5.78 -13.71
CA ASP A 114 12.66 -5.54 -13.18
C ASP A 114 13.41 -4.34 -13.77
N VAL A 115 12.72 -3.42 -14.45
CA VAL A 115 13.35 -2.22 -15.03
C VAL A 115 12.69 -0.94 -14.53
N THR A 116 13.53 0.06 -14.28
CA THR A 116 13.08 1.42 -13.96
C THR A 116 13.29 2.32 -15.18
N LEU A 117 12.28 3.11 -15.53
CA LEU A 117 12.43 4.28 -16.40
C LEU A 117 12.53 5.52 -15.50
N ARG A 118 13.68 6.20 -15.53
CA ARG A 118 13.98 7.33 -14.64
C ARG A 118 14.32 8.57 -15.44
N GLY A 119 13.69 9.69 -15.13
CA GLY A 119 14.07 11.01 -15.65
C GLY A 119 15.13 11.68 -14.77
N ALA A 120 15.59 12.86 -15.19
CA ALA A 120 16.49 13.64 -14.37
C ALA A 120 15.79 14.32 -13.19
N GLY A 121 14.47 14.28 -13.05
CA GLY A 121 13.70 15.02 -12.05
C GLY A 121 12.38 15.52 -12.62
N ALA A 122 11.32 15.60 -11.81
CA ALA A 122 9.99 15.98 -12.29
C ALA A 122 9.96 17.37 -12.95
N ASN A 123 10.81 18.29 -12.48
CA ASN A 123 11.01 19.63 -13.04
C ASN A 123 12.07 19.70 -14.16
N ARG A 124 12.79 18.59 -14.45
CA ARG A 124 13.91 18.56 -15.42
C ARG A 124 13.65 17.73 -16.65
N THR A 125 12.93 16.62 -16.55
CA THR A 125 12.57 15.75 -17.67
C THR A 125 11.08 15.75 -17.88
N LYS A 126 10.63 16.01 -19.13
CA LYS A 126 9.21 16.08 -19.49
C LYS A 126 8.92 15.14 -20.66
N LEU A 127 7.99 14.21 -20.46
CA LEU A 127 7.40 13.39 -21.52
C LEU A 127 6.08 14.03 -21.96
N VAL A 128 6.01 14.50 -23.21
CA VAL A 128 4.80 15.02 -23.84
C VAL A 128 4.32 14.03 -24.87
N PHE A 129 3.17 13.41 -24.62
CA PHE A 129 2.61 12.41 -25.50
C PHE A 129 1.61 13.04 -26.48
N THR A 130 1.71 12.65 -27.75
CA THR A 130 0.68 12.92 -28.78
C THR A 130 0.01 11.64 -29.26
N GLY A 131 0.34 10.51 -28.64
CA GLY A 131 -0.26 9.20 -28.88
C GLY A 131 -0.24 8.34 -27.61
N THR A 132 -0.93 7.21 -27.66
CA THR A 132 -1.12 6.28 -26.53
C THR A 132 -0.48 4.92 -26.82
N THR A 133 -0.52 4.01 -25.85
CA THR A 133 -0.14 2.59 -26.04
C THR A 133 -1.30 1.68 -25.62
N PRO A 134 -1.56 0.56 -26.33
CA PRO A 134 -2.52 -0.44 -25.89
C PRO A 134 -2.10 -1.07 -24.55
N CYS A 135 -3.02 -1.19 -23.60
CA CYS A 135 -2.77 -1.82 -22.30
C CYS A 135 -3.87 -2.84 -21.93
N ASP A 136 -4.18 -3.73 -22.88
CA ASP A 136 -5.05 -4.92 -22.78
C ASP A 136 -6.50 -4.76 -22.26
N ARG A 137 -6.86 -3.76 -21.42
CA ARG A 137 -8.25 -3.47 -21.02
C ARG A 137 -8.69 -2.07 -21.40
N GLY A 138 -9.93 -2.02 -21.92
CA GLY A 138 -10.82 -0.87 -21.94
C GLY A 138 -11.01 -0.26 -23.32
N PRO A 139 -12.23 0.17 -23.72
CA PRO A 139 -12.35 1.15 -24.78
C PRO A 139 -11.56 2.40 -24.38
N PRO A 140 -11.23 3.28 -25.33
CA PRO A 140 -10.55 4.54 -25.04
C PRO A 140 -11.11 5.24 -23.79
N PRO A 141 -10.25 5.88 -22.98
CA PRO A 141 -8.90 6.26 -23.39
C PRO A 141 -7.78 5.32 -22.93
N TYR A 142 -6.93 4.94 -23.89
CA TYR A 142 -5.70 4.20 -23.64
C TYR A 142 -4.68 5.03 -22.85
N PRO A 143 -3.82 4.38 -22.03
CA PRO A 143 -2.78 5.06 -21.28
C PRO A 143 -1.61 5.49 -22.16
N VAL A 144 -0.76 6.35 -21.64
CA VAL A 144 0.52 6.73 -22.27
C VAL A 144 1.70 5.89 -21.78
N ILE A 145 1.58 5.24 -20.62
CA ILE A 145 2.57 4.26 -20.13
C ILE A 145 1.84 3.03 -19.63
N CYS A 146 2.25 1.86 -20.12
CA CYS A 146 1.67 0.57 -19.75
C CYS A 146 2.69 -0.33 -19.04
N LEU A 147 2.33 -0.79 -17.85
CA LEU A 147 3.00 -1.86 -17.11
C LEU A 147 2.02 -3.04 -17.11
N LYS A 148 2.25 -4.09 -17.91
CA LYS A 148 1.33 -5.23 -17.98
C LYS A 148 1.96 -6.62 -17.93
N GLY A 149 1.30 -7.53 -17.23
CA GLY A 149 1.43 -8.97 -17.42
C GLY A 149 0.67 -9.47 -18.65
N SER A 150 0.32 -10.76 -18.69
CA SER A 150 -0.53 -11.31 -19.75
C SER A 150 -1.99 -10.84 -19.61
N PHE A 151 -2.76 -11.02 -20.67
CA PHE A 151 -4.13 -10.56 -20.73
C PHE A 151 -5.09 -11.50 -20.00
N SER A 152 -5.27 -11.27 -18.71
CA SER A 152 -6.33 -11.85 -17.88
C SER A 152 -7.21 -10.74 -17.32
N TRP A 153 -8.54 -10.93 -17.35
CA TRP A 153 -9.48 -9.95 -16.80
C TRP A 153 -10.78 -10.61 -16.34
N ALA A 154 -11.61 -9.86 -15.61
CA ALA A 154 -12.79 -10.39 -14.94
C ALA A 154 -13.79 -11.11 -15.87
N GLY A 155 -13.96 -10.67 -17.12
CA GLY A 155 -14.84 -11.31 -18.11
C GLY A 155 -14.12 -12.31 -19.04
N GLY A 156 -12.82 -12.53 -18.85
CA GLY A 156 -12.00 -13.42 -19.66
C GLY A 156 -10.72 -13.81 -18.92
N VAL A 157 -10.86 -14.74 -17.97
CA VAL A 157 -9.75 -15.21 -17.14
C VAL A 157 -8.87 -16.19 -17.93
N GLU A 158 -7.55 -16.09 -17.82
CA GLU A 158 -6.63 -17.05 -18.46
C GLU A 158 -6.55 -18.39 -17.72
N ASN A 159 -6.55 -18.33 -16.39
CA ASN A 159 -6.45 -19.49 -15.52
C ASN A 159 -7.42 -19.33 -14.34
N SER A 160 -8.04 -20.43 -13.92
CA SER A 160 -8.90 -20.46 -12.74
C SER A 160 -8.93 -21.84 -12.09
N ALA A 161 -9.29 -21.85 -10.81
CA ALA A 161 -9.52 -23.05 -10.02
C ALA A 161 -10.61 -22.81 -8.99
N ASP A 162 -11.26 -23.89 -8.56
CA ASP A 162 -12.07 -23.86 -7.36
C ASP A 162 -11.17 -23.78 -6.14
N TRP A 163 -11.50 -22.90 -5.21
CA TRP A 163 -10.83 -22.80 -3.91
C TRP A 163 -11.62 -23.64 -2.91
N THR A 164 -11.08 -24.78 -2.51
CA THR A 164 -11.83 -25.87 -1.85
C THR A 164 -11.57 -26.02 -0.35
N ALA A 165 -10.53 -25.37 0.19
CA ALA A 165 -10.25 -25.35 1.64
C ALA A 165 -9.34 -24.18 2.05
N GLY A 166 -9.34 -23.84 3.34
CA GLY A 166 -8.49 -22.80 3.93
C GLY A 166 -9.12 -21.41 3.98
N TYR A 167 -10.43 -21.33 4.24
CA TYR A 167 -11.21 -20.07 4.16
C TYR A 167 -11.08 -19.14 5.37
N ALA A 168 -10.60 -19.63 6.51
CA ALA A 168 -10.61 -18.86 7.75
C ALA A 168 -9.68 -17.63 7.66
N LYS A 169 -10.10 -16.51 8.26
CA LYS A 169 -9.26 -15.31 8.42
C LYS A 169 -7.88 -15.70 8.98
N GLY A 170 -6.82 -15.13 8.40
CA GLY A 170 -5.43 -15.40 8.74
C GLY A 170 -4.84 -16.67 8.11
N THR A 171 -5.62 -17.49 7.41
CA THR A 171 -5.09 -18.69 6.75
C THR A 171 -4.09 -18.31 5.66
N THR A 172 -2.92 -18.95 5.66
CA THR A 172 -1.85 -18.76 4.67
C THR A 172 -1.65 -19.95 3.75
N VAL A 173 -2.40 -21.04 3.93
CA VAL A 173 -2.38 -22.21 3.03
C VAL A 173 -3.80 -22.53 2.57
N ILE A 174 -4.02 -22.41 1.27
CA ILE A 174 -5.30 -22.72 0.63
C ILE A 174 -5.18 -23.94 -0.28
N THR A 175 -6.29 -24.64 -0.49
CA THR A 175 -6.35 -25.77 -1.43
C THR A 175 -7.09 -25.35 -2.69
N LEU A 176 -6.46 -25.52 -3.86
CA LEU A 176 -7.05 -25.27 -5.17
C LEU A 176 -7.37 -26.60 -5.88
N SER A 177 -8.35 -26.62 -6.78
CA SER A 177 -8.64 -27.81 -7.59
C SER A 177 -7.53 -28.10 -8.62
N ASN A 178 -6.82 -27.07 -9.07
CA ASN A 178 -5.64 -27.17 -9.92
C ASN A 178 -4.71 -25.97 -9.68
N THR A 179 -3.46 -26.08 -10.15
CA THR A 179 -2.44 -25.04 -10.03
C THR A 179 -1.76 -24.73 -11.37
N ALA A 180 -2.51 -24.85 -12.46
CA ALA A 180 -1.98 -24.68 -13.81
C ALA A 180 -1.30 -23.31 -13.98
N ASN A 181 -0.09 -23.30 -14.54
CA ASN A 181 0.72 -22.11 -14.82
C ASN A 181 1.11 -21.25 -13.59
N LEU A 182 0.79 -21.66 -12.36
CA LEU A 182 1.21 -20.94 -11.15
C LEU A 182 2.70 -21.14 -10.88
N ARG A 183 3.35 -20.05 -10.44
CA ARG A 183 4.76 -20.02 -10.10
C ARG A 183 4.96 -19.33 -8.76
N ALA A 184 5.53 -20.06 -7.81
CA ALA A 184 5.89 -19.50 -6.51
C ALA A 184 6.85 -18.30 -6.66
N GLY A 185 6.57 -17.22 -5.94
CA GLY A 185 7.31 -15.96 -5.96
C GLY A 185 7.03 -15.05 -7.16
N GLU A 186 6.43 -15.56 -8.23
CA GLU A 186 6.20 -14.83 -9.49
C GLU A 186 4.72 -14.60 -9.80
N SER A 187 3.82 -15.45 -9.31
CA SER A 187 2.37 -15.32 -9.51
C SER A 187 1.69 -14.66 -8.31
N PHE A 188 0.54 -14.03 -8.58
CA PHE A 188 -0.48 -13.75 -7.58
C PHE A 188 -1.77 -14.53 -7.94
N LEU A 189 -2.67 -14.66 -6.97
CA LEU A 189 -4.03 -15.16 -7.14
C LEU A 189 -5.00 -14.03 -6.84
N ILE A 190 -6.10 -13.95 -7.58
CA ILE A 190 -7.26 -13.16 -7.21
C ILE A 190 -8.29 -14.14 -6.67
N LEU A 191 -8.54 -14.06 -5.37
CA LEU A 191 -9.53 -14.87 -4.66
C LEU A 191 -10.87 -14.15 -4.75
N ASP A 192 -11.94 -14.88 -5.11
CA ASP A 192 -13.30 -14.34 -5.14
C ASP A 192 -14.34 -15.39 -4.72
N GLN A 193 -15.55 -14.94 -4.39
CA GLN A 193 -16.68 -15.79 -4.07
C GLN A 193 -17.97 -15.15 -4.56
N VAL A 194 -19.03 -15.94 -4.71
CA VAL A 194 -20.35 -15.45 -5.08
C VAL A 194 -20.90 -14.56 -3.96
N ASP A 195 -21.50 -13.46 -4.37
CA ASP A 195 -22.19 -12.50 -3.51
C ASP A 195 -23.29 -13.14 -2.66
N ASP A 196 -23.66 -12.41 -1.60
CA ASP A 196 -24.74 -12.79 -0.71
C ASP A 196 -26.10 -12.61 -1.42
N THR A 197 -26.98 -13.59 -1.31
CA THR A 197 -28.32 -13.53 -1.93
C THR A 197 -29.33 -12.70 -1.14
N ALA A 198 -29.01 -12.38 0.12
CA ALA A 198 -29.84 -11.60 1.02
C ALA A 198 -28.99 -10.93 2.11
N ASP A 199 -29.44 -9.79 2.60
CA ASP A 199 -28.81 -9.09 3.71
C ASP A 199 -29.19 -9.75 5.05
N GLY A 200 -28.18 -10.24 5.77
CA GLY A 200 -28.33 -10.80 7.12
C GLY A 200 -28.13 -9.78 8.25
N GLY A 201 -27.85 -8.52 7.92
CA GLY A 201 -27.54 -7.45 8.85
C GLY A 201 -26.05 -7.29 9.15
N ASP A 202 -25.19 -8.26 8.83
CA ASP A 202 -23.73 -8.14 9.02
C ASP A 202 -23.02 -7.79 7.71
N ILE A 203 -21.92 -8.50 7.38
CA ILE A 203 -21.20 -8.35 6.12
C ILE A 203 -22.15 -8.75 5.00
N TYR A 204 -22.38 -7.85 4.06
CA TYR A 204 -23.29 -8.08 2.93
C TYR A 204 -22.63 -7.64 1.63
N ASN A 205 -22.04 -8.59 0.90
CA ASN A 205 -21.48 -8.33 -0.42
C ASN A 205 -22.57 -8.50 -1.47
N CYS A 206 -22.88 -7.41 -2.17
CA CYS A 206 -23.91 -7.44 -3.20
C CYS A 206 -23.65 -6.39 -4.29
N GLY A 207 -23.81 -6.80 -5.55
CA GLY A 207 -23.68 -5.95 -6.73
C GLY A 207 -24.91 -5.86 -7.62
N ILE A 208 -26.08 -6.25 -7.11
CA ILE A 208 -27.34 -6.30 -7.88
C ILE A 208 -27.90 -4.88 -8.04
N ALA A 209 -27.97 -4.41 -9.29
CA ALA A 209 -28.58 -3.13 -9.67
C ALA A 209 -30.08 -3.10 -9.33
N ASN A 210 -30.57 -1.93 -8.90
CA ASN A 210 -31.93 -1.71 -8.37
C ASN A 210 -32.28 -2.64 -7.18
N GLY A 211 -31.27 -3.11 -6.46
CA GLY A 211 -31.42 -3.97 -5.29
C GLY A 211 -30.65 -3.37 -4.11
N CYS A 212 -29.47 -3.93 -3.85
CA CYS A 212 -28.53 -3.39 -2.87
C CYS A 212 -27.80 -2.13 -3.38
N VAL A 213 -27.64 -2.02 -4.70
CA VAL A 213 -26.93 -0.91 -5.36
C VAL A 213 -27.74 -0.39 -6.54
N SER A 214 -27.50 0.85 -6.98
CA SER A 214 -28.39 1.49 -7.98
C SER A 214 -27.99 1.16 -9.41
N GLN A 215 -26.70 1.16 -9.74
CA GLN A 215 -26.19 0.95 -11.09
C GLN A 215 -25.53 -0.42 -11.31
N GLY A 216 -25.39 -1.20 -10.23
CA GLY A 216 -24.69 -2.48 -10.27
C GLY A 216 -23.18 -2.32 -10.16
N SER A 217 -22.51 -3.40 -9.79
CA SER A 217 -21.06 -3.39 -9.65
C SER A 217 -20.37 -3.50 -11.01
N ASP A 218 -19.69 -2.43 -11.44
CA ASP A 218 -18.85 -2.47 -12.63
C ASP A 218 -17.60 -3.32 -12.38
N GLY A 219 -17.07 -3.92 -13.45
CA GLY A 219 -15.77 -4.57 -13.58
C GLY A 219 -15.58 -5.93 -12.91
N MET A 220 -16.55 -6.43 -12.14
CA MET A 220 -16.37 -7.67 -11.38
C MET A 220 -16.54 -8.90 -12.27
N ARG A 221 -16.17 -10.07 -11.75
CA ARG A 221 -16.43 -11.33 -12.45
C ARG A 221 -17.86 -11.78 -12.18
N THR A 222 -18.58 -12.16 -13.24
CA THR A 222 -19.85 -12.88 -13.12
C THR A 222 -19.60 -14.36 -13.39
N ALA A 223 -20.28 -15.23 -12.63
CA ALA A 223 -20.21 -16.68 -12.81
C ALA A 223 -21.58 -17.29 -12.49
N PRO A 224 -21.82 -18.59 -12.79
CA PRO A 224 -22.99 -19.28 -12.26
C PRO A 224 -23.09 -19.07 -10.74
N GLY A 225 -24.20 -18.52 -10.28
CA GLY A 225 -24.42 -18.12 -8.88
C GLY A 225 -24.53 -16.61 -8.65
N GLY A 226 -23.99 -15.76 -9.54
CA GLY A 226 -24.18 -14.30 -9.48
C GLY A 226 -22.90 -13.47 -9.58
N TYR A 227 -22.97 -12.26 -9.03
CA TYR A 227 -21.87 -11.31 -8.88
C TYR A 227 -20.79 -11.87 -7.93
N ARG A 228 -19.52 -11.46 -8.12
CA ARG A 228 -18.39 -11.83 -7.26
C ARG A 228 -17.57 -10.60 -6.86
N ASN A 229 -18.14 -9.78 -5.98
CA ASN A 229 -17.57 -8.49 -5.62
C ASN A 229 -16.39 -8.59 -4.67
N GLN A 230 -16.54 -9.39 -3.61
CA GLN A 230 -15.49 -9.59 -2.62
C GLN A 230 -14.27 -10.25 -3.27
N ARG A 231 -13.15 -9.53 -3.24
CA ARG A 231 -11.88 -9.98 -3.83
C ARG A 231 -10.70 -9.70 -2.91
N GLN A 232 -9.72 -10.60 -2.93
CA GLN A 232 -8.41 -10.37 -2.32
C GLN A 232 -7.32 -10.88 -3.27
N VAL A 233 -6.32 -10.03 -3.55
CA VAL A 233 -5.17 -10.37 -4.40
C VAL A 233 -4.00 -10.79 -3.52
N VAL A 234 -3.58 -12.06 -3.60
CA VAL A 234 -2.54 -12.64 -2.73
C VAL A 234 -1.36 -13.17 -3.54
N LYS A 235 -0.13 -13.02 -3.05
CA LYS A 235 1.06 -13.58 -3.70
C LYS A 235 1.14 -15.07 -3.44
N VAL A 236 1.53 -15.84 -4.45
CA VAL A 236 1.88 -17.26 -4.27
C VAL A 236 3.29 -17.33 -3.69
N ALA A 237 3.43 -17.68 -2.42
CA ALA A 237 4.73 -17.78 -1.75
C ALA A 237 5.40 -19.15 -1.97
N ALA A 238 4.63 -20.22 -1.93
CA ALA A 238 5.11 -21.60 -2.13
C ALA A 238 3.97 -22.52 -2.59
N MET A 239 4.31 -23.69 -3.11
CA MET A 239 3.32 -24.65 -3.62
C MET A 239 3.75 -26.09 -3.30
N ALA A 240 2.78 -26.91 -2.89
CA ALA A 240 2.91 -28.35 -2.70
C ALA A 240 1.71 -29.06 -3.34
N GLY A 241 1.84 -29.35 -4.64
CA GLY A 241 0.71 -29.85 -5.45
C GLY A 241 -0.41 -28.81 -5.52
N ASN A 242 -1.58 -29.16 -4.99
CA ASN A 242 -2.75 -28.30 -4.92
C ASN A 242 -2.86 -27.45 -3.64
N GLN A 243 -1.93 -27.63 -2.69
CA GLN A 243 -1.82 -26.74 -1.53
C GLN A 243 -0.91 -25.56 -1.88
N VAL A 244 -1.48 -24.36 -1.84
CA VAL A 244 -0.80 -23.11 -2.21
C VAL A 244 -0.61 -22.28 -0.95
N THR A 245 0.65 -21.95 -0.65
CA THR A 245 0.97 -20.98 0.40
C THR A 245 0.85 -19.57 -0.16
N ILE A 246 0.05 -18.74 0.48
CA ILE A 246 -0.25 -17.37 0.08
C ILE A 246 0.28 -16.36 1.09
N THR A 247 0.57 -15.16 0.62
CA THR A 247 0.87 -14.01 1.48
C THR A 247 0.26 -12.73 0.89
N PRO A 248 -0.40 -11.90 1.70
CA PRO A 248 -0.77 -12.10 3.11
C PRO A 248 -1.81 -13.24 3.27
N GLY A 249 -2.15 -13.56 4.53
CA GLY A 249 -3.24 -14.48 4.82
C GLY A 249 -4.61 -13.88 4.48
N ILE A 250 -5.65 -14.71 4.51
CA ILE A 250 -7.02 -14.29 4.22
C ILE A 250 -7.49 -13.18 5.18
N TYR A 251 -8.02 -12.06 4.65
CA TYR A 251 -8.39 -10.90 5.47
C TYR A 251 -9.81 -10.96 6.05
N MET A 252 -10.78 -11.26 5.19
CA MET A 252 -12.19 -11.23 5.57
C MET A 252 -12.63 -12.55 6.23
N PRO A 253 -13.54 -12.52 7.22
CA PRO A 253 -13.95 -13.73 7.95
C PRO A 253 -15.13 -14.49 7.32
N ASN A 254 -15.71 -13.98 6.23
CA ASN A 254 -16.96 -14.50 5.64
C ASN A 254 -16.77 -15.39 4.40
N TRP A 255 -15.52 -15.81 4.10
CA TRP A 255 -15.24 -16.79 3.06
C TRP A 255 -15.80 -18.16 3.45
N ARG A 256 -16.58 -18.79 2.57
CA ARG A 256 -17.26 -20.05 2.89
C ARG A 256 -17.56 -20.91 1.67
N ALA A 257 -17.46 -22.23 1.85
CA ALA A 257 -17.69 -23.20 0.77
C ALA A 257 -19.04 -23.04 0.06
N SER A 258 -20.09 -22.64 0.79
CA SER A 258 -21.44 -22.42 0.26
C SER A 258 -21.53 -21.26 -0.74
N GLN A 259 -20.50 -20.42 -0.85
CA GLN A 259 -20.43 -19.25 -1.74
C GLN A 259 -19.56 -19.51 -2.98
N ALA A 260 -19.30 -20.79 -3.28
CA ALA A 260 -18.49 -21.25 -4.40
C ALA A 260 -17.18 -20.43 -4.59
N PRO A 261 -16.27 -20.39 -3.59
CA PRO A 261 -15.03 -19.62 -3.70
C PRO A 261 -14.16 -20.13 -4.86
N GLN A 262 -13.53 -19.21 -5.57
CA GLN A 262 -12.62 -19.52 -6.67
C GLN A 262 -11.35 -18.65 -6.58
N ALA A 263 -10.31 -19.10 -7.28
CA ALA A 263 -9.12 -18.32 -7.54
C ALA A 263 -8.91 -18.21 -9.05
N TRP A 264 -8.42 -17.07 -9.52
CA TRP A 264 -8.03 -16.86 -10.91
C TRP A 264 -6.77 -16.00 -11.02
N TRP A 265 -6.02 -16.14 -12.11
CA TRP A 265 -4.72 -15.50 -12.26
C TRP A 265 -4.29 -15.35 -13.73
N PRO A 266 -3.45 -14.35 -14.03
CA PRO A 266 -2.79 -14.23 -15.32
C PRO A 266 -1.68 -15.28 -15.47
N THR A 267 -1.40 -15.69 -16.71
CA THR A 267 -0.29 -16.60 -17.05
C THR A 267 1.08 -16.01 -16.73
N THR A 268 1.24 -14.69 -16.91
CA THR A 268 2.45 -13.94 -16.59
C THR A 268 2.09 -12.67 -15.84
N VAL A 269 2.90 -12.32 -14.84
CA VAL A 269 2.73 -11.13 -14.01
C VAL A 269 3.90 -10.19 -14.25
N LEU A 270 3.64 -8.91 -14.52
CA LEU A 270 4.69 -7.91 -14.53
C LEU A 270 5.06 -7.53 -13.09
N ARG A 271 6.35 -7.42 -12.79
CA ARG A 271 6.83 -7.21 -11.42
C ARG A 271 7.99 -6.25 -11.35
N ARG A 272 8.06 -5.48 -10.26
CA ARG A 272 9.23 -4.66 -9.91
C ARG A 272 9.67 -3.70 -11.02
N ALA A 273 8.70 -3.10 -11.72
CA ALA A 273 8.95 -2.03 -12.67
C ALA A 273 8.66 -0.67 -12.04
N GLY A 274 9.47 0.33 -12.39
CA GLY A 274 9.43 1.67 -11.77
C GLY A 274 9.33 2.79 -12.78
N ILE A 275 8.53 3.81 -12.46
CA ILE A 275 8.52 5.11 -13.16
C ILE A 275 8.96 6.19 -12.16
N GLU A 276 10.06 6.88 -12.48
CA GLU A 276 10.74 7.76 -11.53
C GLU A 276 11.08 9.13 -12.13
N ASP A 277 10.93 10.19 -11.34
CA ASP A 277 11.62 11.48 -11.51
C ASP A 277 11.38 12.17 -12.87
N MET A 278 10.12 12.33 -13.28
CA MET A 278 9.78 13.01 -14.52
C MET A 278 8.38 13.64 -14.50
N THR A 279 8.15 14.63 -15.37
CA THR A 279 6.81 15.06 -15.73
C THR A 279 6.26 14.18 -16.86
N ILE A 280 5.03 13.69 -16.70
CA ILE A 280 4.24 13.02 -17.73
C ILE A 280 3.07 13.91 -18.09
N GLN A 281 2.97 14.29 -19.35
CA GLN A 281 1.83 15.00 -19.92
C GLN A 281 1.18 14.10 -20.98
N PRO A 282 0.08 13.40 -20.63
CA PRO A 282 -0.64 12.58 -21.59
C PRO A 282 -1.21 13.42 -22.73
N VAL A 283 -1.49 12.76 -23.87
CA VAL A 283 -2.31 13.35 -24.93
C VAL A 283 -3.70 13.68 -24.40
N ASP A 284 -4.35 14.71 -24.92
CA ASP A 284 -5.71 15.08 -24.52
C ASP A 284 -6.67 13.90 -24.63
N GLY A 285 -7.43 13.69 -23.56
CA GLY A 285 -8.33 12.56 -23.45
C GLY A 285 -7.62 11.24 -23.12
N GLY A 286 -6.30 11.10 -23.24
CA GLY A 286 -5.54 9.90 -22.90
C GLY A 286 -5.51 9.57 -21.40
N GLY A 287 -5.40 8.29 -21.07
CA GLY A 287 -5.07 7.84 -19.72
C GLY A 287 -3.61 8.15 -19.37
N GLY A 288 -3.28 8.20 -18.08
CA GLY A 288 -1.91 8.36 -17.61
C GLY A 288 -1.12 7.06 -17.67
N ILE A 289 -0.84 6.50 -16.50
CA ILE A 289 -0.07 5.27 -16.31
C ILE A 289 -1.05 4.15 -15.94
N ASN A 290 -0.96 3.00 -16.61
CA ASN A 290 -1.73 1.81 -16.23
C ASN A 290 -0.80 0.69 -15.77
N ILE A 291 -1.06 0.17 -14.58
CA ILE A 291 -0.41 -1.00 -13.99
C ILE A 291 -1.44 -2.13 -13.97
N GLN A 292 -1.27 -3.14 -14.81
CA GLN A 292 -2.24 -4.21 -15.03
C GLN A 292 -1.62 -5.59 -14.86
N ASN A 293 -2.31 -6.50 -14.16
CA ASN A 293 -1.80 -7.86 -13.94
C ASN A 293 -0.35 -7.85 -13.45
N ALA A 294 -0.09 -6.97 -12.47
CA ALA A 294 1.24 -6.61 -12.04
C ALA A 294 1.31 -6.48 -10.52
N MET A 295 2.50 -6.68 -9.97
CA MET A 295 2.73 -6.54 -8.53
C MET A 295 4.07 -5.87 -8.23
N GLU A 296 4.17 -5.26 -7.05
CA GLU A 296 5.44 -4.73 -6.55
C GLU A 296 6.06 -3.67 -7.48
N CYS A 297 5.23 -2.91 -8.20
CA CYS A 297 5.63 -1.80 -9.08
C CYS A 297 5.50 -0.46 -8.36
N TRP A 298 6.16 0.58 -8.87
CA TRP A 298 6.11 1.90 -8.22
C TRP A 298 6.10 3.07 -9.19
N ILE A 299 5.56 4.18 -8.67
CA ILE A 299 5.61 5.50 -9.28
C ILE A 299 6.05 6.47 -8.18
N THR A 300 7.20 7.12 -8.35
CA THR A 300 7.70 8.07 -7.37
C THR A 300 8.44 9.24 -7.98
N GLY A 301 8.35 10.42 -7.37
CA GLY A 301 8.94 11.64 -7.89
C GLY A 301 8.36 12.07 -9.24
N VAL A 302 7.17 11.59 -9.59
CA VAL A 302 6.51 11.89 -10.85
C VAL A 302 5.54 13.05 -10.68
N ARG A 303 5.53 13.94 -11.69
CA ARG A 303 4.44 14.89 -11.88
C ARG A 303 3.60 14.42 -13.06
N SER A 304 2.28 14.25 -12.90
CA SER A 304 1.38 13.96 -14.01
C SER A 304 0.45 15.14 -14.23
N VAL A 305 0.55 15.78 -15.40
CA VAL A 305 -0.18 17.02 -15.70
C VAL A 305 -1.13 16.80 -16.86
N LYS A 306 -2.41 16.98 -16.59
CA LYS A 306 -3.48 16.94 -17.58
C LYS A 306 -4.14 18.31 -17.63
N VAL A 307 -3.72 19.12 -18.58
CA VAL A 307 -4.35 20.40 -18.86
C VAL A 307 -5.42 20.19 -19.92
N ALA A 308 -6.70 20.39 -19.59
CA ALA A 308 -7.74 20.47 -20.61
C ALA A 308 -7.48 21.70 -21.50
N PRO A 309 -7.75 21.65 -22.82
CA PRO A 309 -7.87 22.88 -23.59
C PRO A 309 -9.04 23.72 -23.04
N PRO A 310 -9.01 25.06 -23.21
CA PRO A 310 -10.16 25.89 -22.87
C PRO A 310 -11.38 25.45 -23.71
N GLY A 311 -12.39 24.82 -23.08
CA GLY A 311 -13.69 24.52 -23.69
C GLY A 311 -14.17 23.07 -23.81
N GLY A 312 -13.58 22.08 -23.12
CA GLY A 312 -14.15 20.71 -23.06
C GLY A 312 -13.44 19.80 -22.06
N PRO A 313 -13.98 18.60 -21.72
CA PRO A 313 -13.39 17.69 -20.74
C PRO A 313 -12.15 17.00 -21.33
N GLY A 314 -11.05 17.74 -21.45
CA GLY A 314 -9.72 17.15 -21.55
C GLY A 314 -9.32 16.59 -20.19
N GLY A 315 -8.79 15.37 -20.14
CA GLY A 315 -8.34 14.79 -18.88
C GLY A 315 -8.32 13.26 -18.82
N GLY A 316 -8.89 12.56 -19.80
CA GLY A 316 -8.94 11.10 -19.80
C GLY A 316 -9.49 10.51 -18.50
N ARG A 317 -9.30 9.20 -18.30
CA ARG A 317 -9.87 8.52 -17.12
C ARG A 317 -9.07 8.80 -15.84
N ASN A 318 -7.85 8.25 -15.74
CA ASN A 318 -7.06 8.28 -14.50
C ASN A 318 -5.65 8.80 -14.74
N HIS A 319 -4.99 9.37 -13.72
CA HIS A 319 -3.54 9.55 -13.75
C HIS A 319 -2.81 8.22 -13.56
N VAL A 320 -3.29 7.41 -12.62
CA VAL A 320 -2.77 6.06 -12.38
C VAL A 320 -3.95 5.11 -12.27
N TRP A 321 -3.91 4.01 -13.04
CA TRP A 321 -4.90 2.95 -12.96
C TRP A 321 -4.24 1.62 -12.59
N LEU A 322 -4.57 1.07 -11.42
CA LEU A 322 -4.10 -0.25 -11.00
C LEU A 322 -5.19 -1.29 -11.25
N THR A 323 -5.01 -2.19 -12.21
CA THR A 323 -6.02 -3.20 -12.57
C THR A 323 -5.52 -4.61 -12.29
N MET A 324 -6.14 -5.31 -11.34
CA MET A 324 -5.75 -6.67 -10.94
C MET A 324 -4.30 -6.70 -10.46
N THR A 325 -4.05 -6.01 -9.35
CA THR A 325 -2.68 -5.77 -8.87
C THR A 325 -2.53 -5.98 -7.37
N ARG A 326 -1.27 -6.12 -6.92
CA ARG A 326 -0.96 -6.08 -5.49
C ARG A 326 0.39 -5.48 -5.15
N GLY A 327 0.51 -4.92 -3.94
CA GLY A 327 1.81 -4.53 -3.38
C GLY A 327 2.50 -3.41 -4.14
N ASN A 328 1.78 -2.55 -4.86
CA ASN A 328 2.39 -1.41 -5.57
C ASN A 328 2.56 -0.21 -4.64
N GLU A 329 3.51 0.66 -4.95
CA GLU A 329 3.80 1.85 -4.15
C GLU A 329 3.74 3.12 -5.02
N ILE A 330 2.72 3.95 -4.81
CA ILE A 330 2.55 5.23 -5.49
C ILE A 330 2.85 6.33 -4.48
N ARG A 331 4.07 6.88 -4.54
CA ARG A 331 4.59 7.73 -3.46
C ARG A 331 5.22 9.03 -3.93
N SER A 332 4.93 10.12 -3.23
CA SER A 332 5.62 11.41 -3.42
C SER A 332 5.53 11.88 -4.87
N ASN A 333 4.29 11.97 -5.36
CA ASN A 333 3.96 12.44 -6.70
C ASN A 333 3.06 13.68 -6.64
N TYR A 334 2.95 14.37 -7.78
CA TYR A 334 2.03 15.48 -7.96
C TYR A 334 1.13 15.27 -9.18
N PHE A 335 -0.17 15.17 -8.94
CA PHE A 335 -1.20 14.96 -9.94
C PHE A 335 -2.00 16.26 -10.13
N TYR A 336 -2.00 16.77 -11.35
CA TYR A 336 -2.74 17.97 -11.72
C TYR A 336 -3.76 17.68 -12.82
N GLY A 337 -5.01 18.04 -12.56
CA GLY A 337 -6.07 18.13 -13.58
C GLY A 337 -6.72 16.80 -13.94
N SER A 338 -8.03 16.82 -14.16
CA SER A 338 -8.79 15.69 -14.72
C SER A 338 -9.97 16.19 -15.56
N GLY A 339 -10.76 15.28 -16.13
CA GLY A 339 -11.88 15.64 -17.01
C GLY A 339 -13.01 16.43 -16.34
N GLY A 340 -13.05 16.51 -15.01
CA GLY A 340 -14.07 17.27 -14.27
C GLY A 340 -15.46 16.64 -14.28
N GLN A 341 -15.57 15.36 -14.65
CA GLN A 341 -16.81 14.59 -14.80
C GLN A 341 -16.70 13.23 -14.10
N SER A 342 -17.76 12.40 -14.17
CA SER A 342 -17.67 10.97 -13.85
C SER A 342 -16.51 10.30 -14.62
N GLN A 343 -15.89 9.28 -14.02
CA GLN A 343 -14.75 8.56 -14.60
C GLN A 343 -13.52 9.45 -14.83
N SER A 344 -13.32 10.47 -14.01
CA SER A 344 -12.12 11.32 -14.00
C SER A 344 -11.43 11.16 -12.64
N TYR A 345 -10.35 10.40 -12.51
CA TYR A 345 -9.77 10.08 -11.20
C TYR A 345 -8.26 10.38 -11.13
N GLY A 346 -7.77 10.55 -9.91
CA GLY A 346 -6.34 10.62 -9.62
C GLY A 346 -5.72 9.23 -9.74
N ILE A 347 -5.82 8.47 -8.66
CA ILE A 347 -5.43 7.07 -8.61
C ILE A 347 -6.71 6.24 -8.45
N GLU A 348 -6.92 5.31 -9.37
CA GLU A 348 -8.03 4.34 -9.34
C GLU A 348 -7.46 2.92 -9.31
N TRP A 349 -8.13 1.99 -8.61
CA TRP A 349 -7.84 0.56 -8.81
C TRP A 349 -9.02 -0.39 -8.81
N TYR A 350 -8.84 -1.49 -9.57
CA TYR A 350 -9.90 -2.41 -9.94
C TYR A 350 -9.40 -3.84 -10.33
N PRO A 351 -9.55 -4.86 -9.47
CA PRO A 351 -9.34 -4.79 -8.03
C PRO A 351 -7.83 -4.60 -7.69
N GLY A 352 -7.54 -4.23 -6.44
CA GLY A 352 -6.20 -4.16 -5.87
C GLY A 352 -6.13 -4.78 -4.48
N SER A 353 -4.95 -5.20 -4.04
CA SER A 353 -4.72 -5.49 -2.62
C SER A 353 -3.32 -5.11 -2.17
N ASP A 354 -3.18 -4.75 -0.90
CA ASP A 354 -1.91 -4.35 -0.29
C ASP A 354 -1.19 -3.22 -1.06
N ASN A 355 -1.88 -2.36 -1.80
CA ASN A 355 -1.24 -1.21 -2.44
C ASN A 355 -1.00 -0.09 -1.41
N LEU A 356 0.09 0.65 -1.59
CA LEU A 356 0.45 1.80 -0.76
C LEU A 356 0.40 3.08 -1.60
N VAL A 357 -0.47 4.00 -1.22
CA VAL A 357 -0.59 5.33 -1.82
C VAL A 357 -0.22 6.36 -0.76
N GLU A 358 1.02 6.88 -0.81
CA GLU A 358 1.53 7.74 0.27
C GLU A 358 2.17 9.07 -0.17
N ASN A 359 1.94 10.12 0.60
CA ASN A 359 2.60 11.42 0.41
C ASN A 359 2.41 12.05 -0.99
N ASN A 360 1.25 11.82 -1.64
CA ASN A 360 0.95 12.41 -2.94
C ASN A 360 0.19 13.74 -2.82
N ILE A 361 0.32 14.59 -3.83
CA ILE A 361 -0.40 15.86 -3.99
C ILE A 361 -1.38 15.71 -5.15
N PHE A 362 -2.64 16.04 -4.92
CA PHE A 362 -3.68 16.13 -5.93
C PHE A 362 -4.20 17.56 -5.99
N GLN A 363 -4.22 18.14 -7.19
CA GLN A 363 -4.79 19.45 -7.43
C GLN A 363 -5.67 19.40 -8.66
N HIS A 364 -6.88 19.98 -8.60
CA HIS A 364 -7.74 20.05 -9.78
C HIS A 364 -8.15 18.66 -10.29
N VAL A 365 -8.20 17.67 -9.40
CA VAL A 365 -8.54 16.28 -9.70
C VAL A 365 -9.92 15.98 -9.13
N THR A 366 -10.80 15.39 -9.94
CA THR A 366 -12.20 15.15 -9.56
C THR A 366 -12.35 14.21 -8.37
N SER A 367 -11.78 13.01 -8.42
CA SER A 367 -11.69 12.13 -7.25
C SER A 367 -10.22 11.71 -7.07
N PRO A 368 -9.51 12.30 -6.10
CA PRO A 368 -8.08 12.06 -5.88
C PRO A 368 -7.72 10.58 -5.72
N MET A 369 -8.43 9.89 -4.82
CA MET A 369 -8.22 8.48 -4.52
C MET A 369 -9.54 7.72 -4.57
N LEU A 370 -9.69 6.87 -5.59
CA LEU A 370 -10.89 6.07 -5.78
C LEU A 370 -10.56 4.58 -5.72
N VAL A 371 -11.18 3.90 -4.77
CA VAL A 371 -11.07 2.46 -4.65
C VAL A 371 -12.29 1.84 -5.31
N GLY A 372 -12.06 1.26 -6.50
CA GLY A 372 -13.09 0.54 -7.23
C GLY A 372 -13.30 -0.84 -6.64
N THR A 373 -12.25 -1.52 -6.21
CA THR A 373 -12.32 -2.69 -5.31
C THR A 373 -10.96 -2.92 -4.66
N GLY A 374 -10.89 -2.87 -3.34
CA GLY A 374 -9.63 -2.97 -2.60
C GLY A 374 -9.67 -3.96 -1.44
N SER A 375 -8.54 -4.57 -1.10
CA SER A 375 -8.41 -5.22 0.20
C SER A 375 -7.02 -5.08 0.80
N GLY A 376 -6.94 -4.61 2.04
CA GLY A 376 -5.67 -4.36 2.72
C GLY A 376 -4.85 -3.19 2.16
N ASP A 377 -5.43 -2.37 1.27
CA ASP A 377 -4.73 -1.20 0.73
C ASP A 377 -4.56 -0.11 1.82
N VAL A 378 -3.45 0.63 1.73
CA VAL A 378 -3.11 1.74 2.63
C VAL A 378 -3.00 3.03 1.84
N LEU A 379 -3.82 4.02 2.19
CA LEU A 379 -3.87 5.35 1.58
C LEU A 379 -3.57 6.40 2.64
N THR A 380 -2.37 6.98 2.59
CA THR A 380 -1.87 7.72 3.75
C THR A 380 -1.08 8.98 3.44
N TYR A 381 -1.29 10.02 4.25
CA TYR A 381 -0.56 11.28 4.16
C TYR A 381 -0.65 11.97 2.79
N ASN A 382 -1.73 11.74 2.04
CA ASN A 382 -1.99 12.41 0.78
C ASN A 382 -2.68 13.75 1.03
N PHE A 383 -2.39 14.73 0.18
CA PHE A 383 -2.99 16.05 0.19
C PHE A 383 -3.81 16.28 -1.08
N ALA A 384 -5.06 16.71 -0.93
CA ALA A 384 -5.94 17.10 -2.04
C ALA A 384 -6.51 18.50 -1.84
N ILE A 385 -6.62 19.24 -2.94
CA ILE A 385 -7.17 20.60 -2.98
C ILE A 385 -7.76 20.91 -4.35
N ASP A 386 -8.78 21.79 -4.37
CA ASP A 386 -9.41 22.25 -5.60
C ASP A 386 -9.98 21.07 -6.42
N ASP A 387 -10.72 20.17 -5.78
CA ASP A 387 -11.22 18.97 -6.45
C ASP A 387 -12.28 19.33 -7.50
N LEU A 388 -11.94 19.16 -8.78
CA LEU A 388 -12.74 19.63 -9.92
C LEU A 388 -13.93 18.69 -10.18
N TYR A 389 -15.16 19.17 -10.02
CA TYR A 389 -16.34 18.46 -10.50
C TYR A 389 -17.40 19.46 -10.96
N THR A 390 -17.88 19.28 -12.19
CA THR A 390 -18.79 20.21 -12.88
C THR A 390 -20.20 19.66 -13.17
N PRO A 391 -20.49 18.34 -13.16
CA PRO A 391 -21.86 17.85 -13.24
C PRO A 391 -22.78 18.53 -12.22
N GLY A 392 -24.05 18.69 -12.62
CA GLY A 392 -25.05 19.35 -11.77
C GLY A 392 -24.78 20.85 -11.51
N GLY A 393 -23.96 21.51 -12.35
CA GLY A 393 -23.59 22.92 -12.17
C GLY A 393 -22.42 23.14 -11.22
N GLY A 394 -21.71 22.08 -10.81
CA GLY A 394 -20.49 22.16 -10.01
C GLY A 394 -20.70 22.39 -8.52
N GLY A 395 -21.93 22.27 -8.03
CA GLY A 395 -22.25 22.37 -6.60
C GLY A 395 -21.94 21.12 -5.78
N TRP A 396 -21.60 20.00 -6.40
CA TRP A 396 -21.31 18.74 -5.71
C TRP A 396 -19.84 18.68 -5.27
N MET A 397 -19.61 18.42 -3.98
CA MET A 397 -18.28 18.18 -3.42
C MET A 397 -17.85 16.74 -3.69
N GLN A 398 -16.66 16.56 -4.26
CA GLN A 398 -16.05 15.23 -4.32
C GLN A 398 -15.19 15.01 -3.07
N PRO A 399 -15.25 13.83 -2.44
CA PRO A 399 -14.36 13.53 -1.33
C PRO A 399 -12.94 13.21 -1.84
N ASN A 400 -11.96 13.39 -0.96
CA ASN A 400 -10.58 13.00 -1.22
C ASN A 400 -10.44 11.48 -1.38
N TYR A 401 -11.17 10.72 -0.57
CA TYR A 401 -11.30 9.26 -0.68
C TYR A 401 -12.73 8.89 -1.10
N ALA A 402 -12.85 8.03 -2.12
CA ALA A 402 -14.12 7.43 -2.53
C ALA A 402 -14.00 5.89 -2.59
N GLY A 403 -14.82 5.17 -1.81
CA GLY A 403 -15.12 3.75 -2.06
C GLY A 403 -16.28 3.66 -3.05
N HIS A 404 -16.06 2.99 -4.18
CA HIS A 404 -16.95 3.07 -5.33
C HIS A 404 -17.64 1.75 -5.66
N ASN A 405 -16.92 0.65 -5.89
CA ASN A 405 -17.54 -0.64 -6.18
C ASN A 405 -17.43 -1.64 -5.01
N GLY A 406 -18.18 -2.73 -5.13
CA GLY A 406 -18.38 -3.66 -4.04
C GLY A 406 -17.14 -4.46 -3.69
N GLY A 407 -17.02 -4.80 -2.40
CA GLY A 407 -16.00 -5.70 -1.89
C GLY A 407 -14.79 -5.01 -1.28
N ASP A 408 -14.82 -3.69 -1.08
CA ASP A 408 -13.79 -2.98 -0.32
C ASP A 408 -13.76 -3.48 1.12
N ALA A 409 -12.57 -3.92 1.55
CA ALA A 409 -12.41 -4.56 2.84
C ALA A 409 -11.03 -4.35 3.47
N MET A 410 -11.01 -3.96 4.75
CA MET A 410 -9.77 -3.84 5.54
C MET A 410 -8.78 -2.80 5.00
N LEU A 411 -9.27 -1.68 4.45
CA LEU A 411 -8.41 -0.58 4.02
C LEU A 411 -8.04 0.32 5.20
N LEU A 412 -6.86 0.93 5.14
CA LEU A 412 -6.42 1.97 6.05
C LEU A 412 -6.31 3.31 5.31
N ILE A 413 -7.10 4.28 5.72
CA ILE A 413 -7.08 5.65 5.25
C ILE A 413 -6.53 6.50 6.40
N GLU A 414 -5.26 6.88 6.35
CA GLU A 414 -4.56 7.46 7.49
C GLU A 414 -3.88 8.81 7.20
N GLY A 415 -4.08 9.82 8.05
CA GLY A 415 -3.22 11.01 8.00
C GLY A 415 -3.39 11.90 6.77
N ASN A 416 -4.45 11.70 5.98
CA ASN A 416 -4.70 12.49 4.76
C ASN A 416 -5.25 13.89 5.11
N ASP A 417 -4.96 14.89 4.27
CA ASP A 417 -5.46 16.26 4.39
C ASP A 417 -6.25 16.62 3.12
N GLY A 418 -7.57 16.83 3.24
CA GLY A 418 -8.43 17.05 2.06
C GLY A 418 -9.89 17.33 2.41
N LEU A 419 -10.77 17.18 1.43
CA LEU A 419 -12.18 17.57 1.58
C LEU A 419 -13.01 16.62 2.44
N GLY A 420 -12.79 15.30 2.33
CA GLY A 420 -13.61 14.31 3.02
C GLY A 420 -13.36 12.88 2.57
N ALA A 421 -14.15 11.97 3.11
CA ALA A 421 -14.24 10.59 2.67
C ALA A 421 -15.69 10.21 2.40
N GLY A 422 -15.91 9.42 1.36
CA GLY A 422 -17.23 8.86 1.05
C GLY A 422 -17.16 7.41 0.59
N THR A 423 -18.24 6.69 0.81
CA THR A 423 -18.49 5.38 0.21
C THR A 423 -19.90 5.39 -0.33
N ASP A 424 -20.07 5.05 -1.60
CA ASP A 424 -21.39 5.06 -2.24
C ASP A 424 -22.05 3.67 -2.19
N ASN A 425 -23.36 3.62 -2.44
CA ASN A 425 -24.03 2.36 -2.80
C ASN A 425 -24.58 2.43 -4.23
N ILE A 426 -23.87 3.14 -5.10
CA ILE A 426 -24.16 3.22 -6.53
C ILE A 426 -23.63 1.95 -7.22
N HIS A 427 -22.40 1.54 -6.88
CA HIS A 427 -21.77 0.35 -7.45
C HIS A 427 -21.34 -0.71 -6.43
N GLY A 428 -21.39 -0.45 -5.13
CA GLY A 428 -20.82 -1.37 -4.15
C GLY A 428 -21.39 -1.36 -2.74
N THR A 429 -21.02 -2.38 -1.98
CA THR A 429 -21.08 -2.40 -0.52
C THR A 429 -19.66 -2.49 0.05
N HIS A 430 -19.43 -1.94 1.24
CA HIS A 430 -18.09 -1.68 1.78
C HIS A 430 -18.01 -2.07 3.25
N HIS A 431 -16.90 -2.69 3.69
CA HIS A 431 -16.79 -3.23 5.05
C HIS A 431 -15.42 -2.98 5.69
N PHE A 432 -15.39 -2.72 7.00
CA PHE A 432 -14.14 -2.64 7.79
C PHE A 432 -13.09 -1.66 7.26
N LEU A 433 -13.50 -0.53 6.70
CA LEU A 433 -12.58 0.57 6.38
C LEU A 433 -12.18 1.28 7.68
N THR A 434 -10.90 1.62 7.80
CA THR A 434 -10.36 2.33 8.95
C THR A 434 -9.87 3.72 8.55
N PHE A 435 -10.52 4.75 9.07
CA PHE A 435 -10.15 6.16 8.93
C PHE A 435 -9.41 6.61 10.19
N PHE A 436 -8.10 6.82 10.10
CA PHE A 436 -7.25 7.14 11.23
C PHE A 436 -6.54 8.49 11.08
N ARG A 437 -6.68 9.40 12.05
CA ARG A 437 -5.92 10.67 12.07
C ARG A 437 -5.98 11.50 10.77
N ASN A 438 -7.09 11.48 10.04
CA ASN A 438 -7.26 12.34 8.86
C ASN A 438 -7.73 13.74 9.24
N HIS A 439 -7.39 14.72 8.41
CA HIS A 439 -7.90 16.09 8.48
C HIS A 439 -8.82 16.34 7.29
N PHE A 440 -10.13 16.28 7.53
CA PHE A 440 -11.15 16.47 6.50
C PHE A 440 -11.95 17.72 6.79
N HIS A 441 -11.85 18.71 5.91
CA HIS A 441 -12.32 20.07 6.18
C HIS A 441 -13.43 20.55 5.24
N GLY A 442 -13.81 19.77 4.23
CA GLY A 442 -14.88 20.11 3.28
C GLY A 442 -14.65 21.37 2.44
N ASP A 443 -15.58 21.59 1.51
CA ASP A 443 -15.58 22.73 0.60
C ASP A 443 -16.85 23.58 0.77
N PRO A 444 -16.74 24.77 1.39
CA PRO A 444 -17.89 25.66 1.59
C PRO A 444 -18.39 26.31 0.29
N ASN A 445 -17.69 26.14 -0.84
CA ASN A 445 -18.16 26.59 -2.15
C ASN A 445 -19.11 25.58 -2.82
N LYS A 446 -19.36 24.44 -2.17
CA LYS A 446 -20.24 23.37 -2.63
C LYS A 446 -21.54 23.39 -1.81
N THR A 447 -22.60 22.84 -2.39
CA THR A 447 -23.96 22.87 -1.85
C THR A 447 -24.58 21.48 -1.70
N ALA A 448 -23.87 20.43 -2.11
CA ALA A 448 -24.33 19.06 -2.05
C ALA A 448 -23.16 18.10 -1.83
N ASN A 449 -23.42 16.98 -1.15
CA ASN A 449 -22.44 15.94 -0.80
C ASN A 449 -21.28 16.47 0.04
N THR A 450 -21.56 17.47 0.87
CA THR A 450 -20.55 18.25 1.61
C THR A 450 -20.22 17.69 2.98
N ALA A 451 -20.87 16.60 3.40
CA ALA A 451 -20.52 15.89 4.63
C ALA A 451 -19.04 15.48 4.62
N THR A 452 -18.34 15.64 5.75
CA THR A 452 -16.91 15.25 5.82
C THR A 452 -16.70 13.75 5.73
N MET A 453 -17.68 13.00 6.26
CA MET A 453 -17.74 11.55 6.24
C MET A 453 -19.12 11.15 5.71
N HIS A 454 -19.25 10.93 4.40
CA HIS A 454 -20.51 10.52 3.79
C HIS A 454 -20.51 9.01 3.52
N LEU A 455 -21.08 8.23 4.45
CA LEU A 455 -21.06 6.78 4.42
C LEU A 455 -22.44 6.25 4.06
N TRP A 456 -22.62 5.84 2.81
CA TRP A 456 -23.93 5.48 2.29
C TRP A 456 -24.40 4.13 2.84
N ALA A 457 -25.61 3.72 2.47
CA ALA A 457 -26.17 2.44 2.85
C ALA A 457 -25.18 1.28 2.60
N TYR A 458 -25.15 0.27 3.48
CA TYR A 458 -24.24 -0.89 3.40
C TYR A 458 -22.73 -0.59 3.56
N SER A 459 -22.38 0.58 4.09
CA SER A 459 -21.02 0.90 4.53
C SER A 459 -20.86 0.55 6.01
N ARG A 460 -20.51 -0.70 6.32
CA ARG A 460 -20.65 -1.28 7.68
C ARG A 460 -19.32 -1.60 8.34
N PHE A 461 -19.34 -1.58 9.67
CA PHE A 461 -18.19 -1.92 10.54
C PHE A 461 -16.97 -1.03 10.36
N PHE A 462 -17.17 0.22 9.94
CA PHE A 462 -16.07 1.17 9.76
C PHE A 462 -15.50 1.60 11.11
N ASN A 463 -14.19 1.87 11.12
CA ASN A 463 -13.48 2.38 12.27
C ASN A 463 -13.06 3.83 11.97
N ILE A 464 -13.56 4.80 12.74
CA ILE A 464 -13.26 6.22 12.55
C ILE A 464 -12.61 6.71 13.84
N VAL A 465 -11.29 6.86 13.83
CA VAL A 465 -10.50 7.07 15.05
C VAL A 465 -9.50 8.22 14.90
N GLY A 466 -9.45 9.14 15.87
CA GLY A 466 -8.39 10.15 15.92
C GLY A 466 -8.46 11.26 14.86
N ASN A 467 -9.52 11.34 14.06
CA ASN A 467 -9.63 12.30 12.95
C ASN A 467 -9.95 13.71 13.46
N VAL A 468 -9.62 14.73 12.66
CA VAL A 468 -10.03 16.13 12.87
C VAL A 468 -10.92 16.54 11.71
N LEU A 469 -12.20 16.75 12.00
CA LEU A 469 -13.26 16.85 11.00
C LEU A 469 -13.96 18.20 11.03
N GLY A 470 -14.32 18.68 9.85
CA GLY A 470 -15.11 19.88 9.62
C GLY A 470 -14.27 21.14 9.40
N ARG A 471 -14.96 22.18 8.96
CA ARG A 471 -14.45 23.55 8.86
C ARG A 471 -15.12 24.44 9.91
N PRO A 472 -14.33 25.15 10.73
CA PRO A 472 -14.86 26.07 11.73
C PRO A 472 -15.81 27.10 11.11
N GLY A 473 -17.01 27.22 11.68
CA GLY A 473 -18.03 28.17 11.24
C GLY A 473 -18.84 27.76 9.99
N TYR A 474 -18.64 26.55 9.46
CA TYR A 474 -19.41 26.04 8.32
C TYR A 474 -20.36 24.90 8.72
N TYR A 475 -19.82 23.82 9.31
CA TYR A 475 -20.64 22.68 9.73
C TYR A 475 -21.44 23.00 10.99
N THR A 476 -22.72 22.63 10.99
CA THR A 476 -23.66 22.88 12.09
C THR A 476 -24.30 21.62 12.65
N THR A 477 -24.20 20.50 11.93
CA THR A 477 -24.82 19.23 12.32
C THR A 477 -23.74 18.21 12.66
N TYR A 478 -23.82 17.57 13.83
CA TYR A 478 -22.84 16.55 14.22
C TYR A 478 -23.02 15.27 13.41
N GLU A 479 -24.26 14.76 13.34
CA GLU A 479 -24.57 13.56 12.57
C GLU A 479 -25.98 13.62 12.01
N THR A 480 -26.16 12.99 10.86
CA THR A 480 -27.46 12.63 10.28
C THR A 480 -27.53 11.10 10.16
N ASN A 481 -28.75 10.59 10.01
CA ASN A 481 -29.01 9.17 9.85
C ASN A 481 -30.08 8.97 8.77
N LEU A 482 -29.79 8.08 7.81
CA LEU A 482 -30.61 7.80 6.64
C LEU A 482 -30.88 9.01 5.74
N SER A 483 -30.10 10.09 5.90
CA SER A 483 -30.24 11.37 5.20
C SER A 483 -28.93 12.16 5.31
N THR A 484 -28.83 13.25 4.55
CA THR A 484 -27.80 14.29 4.65
C THR A 484 -28.50 15.65 4.75
N ASP A 485 -27.90 16.62 5.45
CA ASP A 485 -28.29 18.02 5.38
C ASP A 485 -27.22 18.90 4.71
N ASP A 486 -26.16 18.26 4.20
CA ASP A 486 -25.04 18.88 3.50
C ASP A 486 -24.23 19.87 4.38
N VAL A 487 -24.47 19.90 5.69
CA VAL A 487 -23.68 20.65 6.69
C VAL A 487 -23.40 19.79 7.93
N ASP A 488 -23.43 18.47 7.75
CA ASP A 488 -23.15 17.46 8.76
C ASP A 488 -21.70 16.97 8.74
N ILE A 489 -21.17 16.59 9.91
CA ILE A 489 -19.85 15.96 10.02
C ILE A 489 -19.94 14.51 9.52
N TYR A 490 -20.95 13.78 9.99
CA TYR A 490 -21.21 12.39 9.65
C TYR A 490 -22.59 12.19 9.03
N SER A 491 -22.62 11.70 7.79
CA SER A 491 -23.83 11.20 7.14
C SER A 491 -23.79 9.68 7.08
N PHE A 492 -24.74 9.02 7.75
CA PHE A 492 -24.79 7.56 7.78
C PHE A 492 -26.02 7.00 7.08
N GLY A 493 -25.81 6.01 6.21
CA GLY A 493 -26.85 5.09 5.78
C GLY A 493 -27.87 5.67 4.81
N GLN A 494 -27.66 6.90 4.33
CA GLN A 494 -28.44 7.43 3.22
C GLN A 494 -28.24 6.53 1.98
N PRO A 495 -29.31 6.16 1.27
CA PRO A 495 -29.20 5.43 0.03
C PRO A 495 -29.05 6.35 -1.18
N ASP A 496 -28.55 5.80 -2.28
CA ASP A 496 -28.78 6.39 -3.59
C ASP A 496 -30.28 6.44 -3.94
N SER A 497 -30.61 7.34 -4.86
CA SER A 497 -31.99 7.57 -5.31
C SER A 497 -32.67 6.27 -5.73
N GLY A 498 -33.84 6.01 -5.14
CA GLY A 498 -34.65 4.82 -5.44
C GLY A 498 -34.31 3.57 -4.63
N LEU A 499 -33.32 3.62 -3.74
CA LEU A 499 -32.97 2.50 -2.84
C LEU A 499 -33.42 2.75 -1.39
N SER A 500 -33.25 1.73 -0.54
CA SER A 500 -33.58 1.80 0.89
C SER A 500 -32.36 2.18 1.72
N GLY A 501 -32.54 3.08 2.69
CA GLY A 501 -31.49 3.44 3.63
C GLY A 501 -31.15 2.30 4.59
N ASP A 502 -29.95 2.37 5.19
CA ASP A 502 -29.42 1.34 6.08
C ASP A 502 -28.96 1.91 7.42
N SER A 503 -29.71 1.66 8.48
CA SER A 503 -29.36 2.13 9.83
C SER A 503 -28.15 1.39 10.41
N ARG A 504 -27.79 0.22 9.86
CA ARG A 504 -26.61 -0.54 10.29
C ARG A 504 -25.31 0.19 10.00
N THR A 505 -25.29 1.07 9.00
CA THR A 505 -24.12 1.94 8.72
C THR A 505 -23.74 2.74 9.97
N ARG A 506 -24.73 3.37 10.65
CA ARG A 506 -24.49 4.08 11.93
C ARG A 506 -24.26 3.12 13.09
N GLU A 507 -25.09 2.09 13.22
CA GLU A 507 -25.04 1.15 14.37
C GLU A 507 -23.70 0.42 14.49
N THR A 508 -23.07 0.10 13.36
CA THR A 508 -21.86 -0.73 13.33
C THR A 508 -20.56 0.07 13.32
N ALA A 509 -20.64 1.39 13.10
CA ALA A 509 -19.50 2.29 13.08
C ALA A 509 -18.89 2.43 14.48
N LEU A 510 -17.56 2.34 14.55
CA LEU A 510 -16.78 2.74 15.71
C LEU A 510 -16.35 4.19 15.53
N ARG A 511 -16.66 5.06 16.49
CA ARG A 511 -16.05 6.39 16.59
C ARG A 511 -15.32 6.53 17.92
N TRP A 512 -14.07 6.98 17.86
CA TRP A 512 -13.25 7.14 19.05
C TRP A 512 -12.20 8.23 18.89
N GLY A 513 -12.22 9.23 19.78
CA GLY A 513 -11.21 10.28 19.81
C GLY A 513 -11.18 11.14 18.55
N ASN A 514 -12.31 11.35 17.87
CA ASN A 514 -12.40 12.30 16.77
C ASN A 514 -12.69 13.70 17.30
N TYR A 515 -12.02 14.71 16.77
CA TYR A 515 -12.42 16.11 16.91
C TYR A 515 -13.36 16.47 15.77
N ASP A 516 -14.40 17.21 16.08
CA ASP A 516 -15.29 17.80 15.09
C ASP A 516 -15.55 19.27 15.40
N THR A 517 -15.81 20.08 14.37
CA THR A 517 -16.00 21.53 14.54
C THR A 517 -17.36 21.91 15.14
N VAL A 518 -18.32 20.99 15.25
CA VAL A 518 -19.64 21.24 15.85
C VAL A 518 -19.55 21.13 17.38
N SER A 519 -18.94 20.05 17.87
CA SER A 519 -18.66 19.81 19.29
C SER A 519 -17.43 20.57 19.78
N ALA A 520 -16.57 21.03 18.87
CA ALA A 520 -15.31 21.73 19.13
C ALA A 520 -14.42 21.04 20.17
N SER A 521 -14.44 19.71 20.20
CA SER A 521 -13.74 18.88 21.18
C SER A 521 -13.52 17.47 20.65
N PHE A 522 -12.54 16.77 21.23
CA PHE A 522 -12.36 15.34 20.97
C PHE A 522 -13.39 14.51 21.74
N ARG A 523 -14.09 13.64 21.04
CA ARG A 523 -15.12 12.76 21.60
C ARG A 523 -14.58 11.36 21.88
N PHE A 524 -14.35 11.06 23.15
CA PHE A 524 -14.06 9.71 23.66
C PHE A 524 -15.32 9.17 24.35
N ASP A 525 -16.37 8.98 23.56
CA ASP A 525 -17.71 8.63 24.05
C ASP A 525 -17.96 7.12 23.88
N ALA A 526 -18.17 6.42 25.00
CA ALA A 526 -18.46 4.99 25.01
C ALA A 526 -19.76 4.64 24.25
N ALA A 527 -20.70 5.59 24.12
CA ALA A 527 -21.94 5.40 23.37
C ALA A 527 -21.70 5.37 21.85
N GLU A 528 -20.55 5.82 21.37
CA GLU A 528 -20.17 5.80 19.96
C GLU A 528 -19.31 4.57 19.60
N VAL A 529 -19.15 3.64 20.55
CA VAL A 529 -18.46 2.37 20.37
C VAL A 529 -19.52 1.26 20.21
N PRO A 530 -19.45 0.43 19.16
CA PRO A 530 -20.44 -0.61 18.86
C PRO A 530 -20.22 -1.85 19.74
N THR A 531 -20.33 -1.69 21.06
CA THR A 531 -20.10 -2.72 22.09
C THR A 531 -21.20 -3.77 22.15
N GLY A 532 -22.42 -3.40 21.76
CA GLY A 532 -23.61 -4.26 21.84
C GLY A 532 -23.84 -5.18 20.63
N LEU A 533 -22.97 -5.16 19.63
CA LEU A 533 -23.14 -5.99 18.44
C LEU A 533 -22.96 -7.48 18.77
N THR A 534 -23.72 -8.34 18.08
CA THR A 534 -23.53 -9.79 18.19
C THR A 534 -22.23 -10.24 17.52
N ASN A 535 -21.97 -9.73 16.33
CA ASN A 535 -20.78 -10.02 15.55
C ASN A 535 -19.95 -8.75 15.35
N PHE A 536 -18.63 -8.92 15.38
CA PHE A 536 -17.69 -7.82 15.12
C PHE A 536 -17.89 -6.63 16.08
N ALA A 537 -18.26 -6.86 17.34
CA ALA A 537 -18.30 -5.78 18.33
C ALA A 537 -16.90 -5.18 18.54
N ASN A 538 -16.86 -3.94 19.03
CA ASN A 538 -15.63 -3.35 19.56
C ASN A 538 -15.83 -3.08 21.05
N SER A 539 -14.89 -3.50 21.89
CA SER A 539 -14.90 -3.07 23.30
C SER A 539 -14.59 -1.57 23.37
N VAL A 540 -15.06 -0.88 24.41
CA VAL A 540 -14.63 0.51 24.64
C VAL A 540 -13.12 0.50 24.84
N PRO A 541 -12.34 1.25 24.03
CA PRO A 541 -10.90 1.30 24.22
C PRO A 541 -10.55 1.78 25.63
N ALA A 542 -9.63 1.09 26.30
CA ALA A 542 -9.23 1.42 27.67
C ALA A 542 -8.31 2.66 27.75
N THR A 543 -7.90 3.20 26.60
CA THR A 543 -6.94 4.28 26.48
C THR A 543 -7.42 5.35 25.49
N HIS A 544 -7.05 6.60 25.77
CA HIS A 544 -7.20 7.73 24.84
C HIS A 544 -5.91 8.00 24.06
N VAL A 545 -4.83 7.26 24.37
CA VAL A 545 -3.55 7.36 23.66
C VAL A 545 -3.67 6.59 22.35
N LEU A 546 -3.49 7.32 21.24
CA LEU A 546 -3.50 6.74 19.90
C LEU A 546 -2.06 6.62 19.39
N PRO A 547 -1.67 5.53 18.70
CA PRO A 547 -0.35 5.44 18.10
C PRO A 547 -0.16 6.53 17.03
N PRO A 548 1.08 6.90 16.67
CA PRO A 548 1.33 7.83 15.56
C PRO A 548 0.79 7.34 14.21
N SER A 549 0.82 6.02 13.99
CA SER A 549 0.37 5.35 12.77
C SER A 549 -0.10 3.93 13.07
N LEU A 550 -1.00 3.39 12.25
CA LEU A 550 -1.42 1.99 12.30
C LEU A 550 -0.62 1.07 11.36
N TYR A 551 0.21 1.62 10.47
CA TYR A 551 1.05 0.82 9.56
C TYR A 551 2.56 1.11 9.70
N LEU A 552 2.94 2.32 10.11
CA LEU A 552 4.34 2.69 10.32
C LEU A 552 4.76 2.52 11.76
N SER A 553 5.92 1.89 11.95
CA SER A 553 6.57 1.78 13.25
C SER A 553 7.44 3.00 13.62
N ALA A 554 7.76 3.86 12.65
CA ALA A 554 8.60 5.04 12.84
C ALA A 554 8.29 6.14 11.82
N LYS A 555 8.72 7.37 12.15
CA LYS A 555 8.55 8.56 11.30
C LYS A 555 9.22 8.32 9.93
N PRO A 556 8.49 8.48 8.80
CA PRO A 556 9.08 8.29 7.48
C PRO A 556 10.24 9.24 7.21
N SER A 557 11.25 8.79 6.46
CA SER A 557 12.41 9.61 6.11
C SER A 557 12.03 10.84 5.27
N TRP A 558 11.00 10.73 4.44
CA TRP A 558 10.46 11.82 3.62
C TRP A 558 9.59 12.81 4.42
N TRP A 559 9.31 12.55 5.70
CA TRP A 559 8.44 13.42 6.51
C TRP A 559 9.06 14.79 6.81
N GLY A 560 10.39 14.88 6.79
CA GLY A 560 11.11 16.11 7.10
C GLY A 560 10.90 16.58 8.54
N THR A 561 10.74 17.90 8.72
CA THR A 561 10.74 18.57 10.03
C THR A 561 9.37 18.69 10.69
N VAL A 562 8.29 18.35 10.00
CA VAL A 562 6.94 18.42 10.55
C VAL A 562 6.83 17.48 11.77
N PRO A 563 6.15 17.87 12.87
CA PRO A 563 5.81 16.94 13.94
C PRO A 563 5.09 15.70 13.39
N TRP A 564 5.39 14.53 13.96
CA TRP A 564 4.76 13.27 13.60
C TRP A 564 4.25 12.59 14.89
N PRO A 565 2.95 12.27 15.00
CA PRO A 565 1.89 12.49 14.00
C PRO A 565 1.55 13.99 13.79
N ALA A 566 0.99 14.33 12.64
CA ALA A 566 0.58 15.71 12.33
C ALA A 566 -0.87 16.02 12.76
N ILE A 567 -1.71 15.01 12.97
CA ILE A 567 -3.15 15.16 13.18
C ILE A 567 -3.58 14.29 14.36
N GLY A 568 -4.36 14.83 15.29
CA GLY A 568 -5.08 14.06 16.31
C GLY A 568 -5.04 14.65 17.73
N PRO A 569 -5.56 13.92 18.74
CA PRO A 569 -5.83 14.43 20.09
C PRO A 569 -4.58 14.80 20.91
N ASP A 570 -3.49 14.11 20.65
CA ASP A 570 -2.18 14.28 21.26
C ASP A 570 -1.32 15.33 20.55
N VAL A 571 -1.77 15.84 19.40
CA VAL A 571 -1.09 16.92 18.67
C VAL A 571 -1.39 18.25 19.34
N ALA A 572 -0.35 19.03 19.61
CA ALA A 572 -0.45 20.38 20.16
C ALA A 572 0.42 21.34 19.36
N GLY A 573 0.00 22.60 19.25
CA GLY A 573 0.76 23.64 18.54
C GLY A 573 0.65 23.58 17.01
N GLY A 574 -0.33 22.84 16.48
CA GLY A 574 -0.67 22.73 15.07
C GLY A 574 -0.77 24.07 14.37
N ASP A 575 -0.33 24.12 13.11
CA ASP A 575 -0.23 25.36 12.31
C ASP A 575 -1.41 25.59 11.36
N ILE A 576 -2.49 24.83 11.52
CA ILE A 576 -3.79 25.12 10.89
C ILE A 576 -4.74 25.76 11.92
N PRO A 577 -5.17 27.02 11.70
CA PRO A 577 -6.01 27.73 12.66
C PRO A 577 -7.42 27.14 12.73
N GLY A 578 -8.07 27.29 13.89
CA GLY A 578 -9.46 26.88 14.10
C GLY A 578 -9.66 25.42 14.57
N TYR A 579 -8.57 24.68 14.77
CA TYR A 579 -8.59 23.27 15.21
C TYR A 579 -7.92 23.06 16.57
N GLY A 580 -7.92 24.07 17.45
CA GLY A 580 -7.32 23.97 18.79
C GLY A 580 -5.79 23.70 18.84
N GLY A 581 -5.10 23.76 17.69
CA GLY A 581 -3.69 23.37 17.59
C GLY A 581 -3.48 21.86 17.39
N HIS A 582 -4.50 21.11 16.93
CA HIS A 582 -4.46 19.66 16.77
C HIS A 582 -4.10 19.18 15.35
N VAL A 583 -3.77 20.11 14.46
CA VAL A 583 -3.50 19.83 13.05
C VAL A 583 -2.28 20.62 12.58
N TYR A 584 -1.26 19.90 12.14
CA TYR A 584 -0.17 20.42 11.33
C TYR A 584 -0.43 20.14 9.85
N LYS A 585 -0.03 21.07 8.97
CA LYS A 585 0.08 20.79 7.54
C LYS A 585 1.07 19.63 7.32
N ILE A 586 0.59 18.55 6.71
CA ILE A 586 1.40 17.39 6.35
C ILE A 586 2.46 17.74 5.29
N PRO A 587 3.51 16.92 5.11
CA PRO A 587 4.59 17.20 4.16
C PRO A 587 4.11 17.49 2.73
N ALA A 588 3.19 16.68 2.19
CA ALA A 588 2.60 16.89 0.86
C ALA A 588 1.97 18.30 0.71
N ARG A 589 1.20 18.75 1.71
CA ARG A 589 0.61 20.10 1.71
C ARG A 589 1.66 21.20 1.76
N ARG A 590 2.69 21.06 2.60
CA ARG A 590 3.77 22.05 2.67
C ARG A 590 4.54 22.13 1.37
N CYS A 591 4.80 20.99 0.73
CA CYS A 591 5.41 20.94 -0.59
C CYS A 591 4.57 21.73 -1.61
N TYR A 592 3.26 21.48 -1.65
CA TYR A 592 2.34 22.21 -2.54
C TYR A 592 2.33 23.73 -2.29
N GLU A 593 2.12 24.14 -1.04
CA GLU A 593 1.97 25.56 -0.69
C GLU A 593 3.27 26.37 -0.86
N ASN A 594 4.43 25.73 -0.68
CA ASN A 594 5.74 26.36 -0.87
C ASN A 594 6.22 26.31 -2.33
N ALA A 595 5.62 25.48 -3.17
CA ALA A 595 6.02 25.35 -4.56
C ALA A 595 5.63 26.59 -5.38
N ALA A 596 6.57 27.07 -6.20
CA ALA A 596 6.29 28.09 -7.20
C ALA A 596 5.31 27.57 -8.27
N ILE A 597 4.51 28.47 -8.83
CA ILE A 597 3.72 28.18 -10.03
C ILE A 597 4.69 27.96 -11.20
N ASP A 598 4.47 26.89 -11.96
CA ASP A 598 5.24 26.59 -13.17
C ASP A 598 4.75 27.51 -14.31
N PRO A 599 5.57 28.47 -14.77
CA PRO A 599 5.17 29.39 -15.82
C PRO A 599 4.87 28.68 -17.16
N ALA A 600 5.33 27.44 -17.35
CA ALA A 600 5.06 26.65 -18.54
C ALA A 600 3.56 26.29 -18.70
N TYR A 601 2.76 26.40 -17.65
CA TYR A 601 1.33 26.10 -17.64
C TYR A 601 0.45 27.34 -17.44
N GLY A 602 1.00 28.55 -17.60
CA GLY A 602 0.25 29.80 -17.60
C GLY A 602 -0.64 30.00 -16.37
N SER A 603 -1.90 30.37 -16.58
CA SER A 603 -2.87 30.65 -15.51
C SER A 603 -3.49 29.41 -14.85
N SER A 604 -3.13 28.20 -15.27
CA SER A 604 -3.67 26.95 -14.69
C SER A 604 -3.19 26.70 -13.26
N GLY A 605 -2.19 27.43 -12.77
CA GLY A 605 -1.75 27.32 -11.37
C GLY A 605 -1.08 25.97 -11.04
N VAL A 606 -0.59 25.26 -12.05
CA VAL A 606 0.23 24.05 -11.90
C VAL A 606 1.51 24.41 -11.15
N ARG A 607 1.91 23.60 -10.18
CA ARG A 607 3.13 23.82 -9.39
C ARG A 607 4.35 23.15 -10.00
N ILE A 608 5.51 23.76 -9.79
CA ILE A 608 6.78 23.05 -9.93
C ILE A 608 6.82 21.97 -8.85
N PHE A 609 7.18 20.75 -9.22
CA PHE A 609 7.33 19.67 -8.27
C PHE A 609 8.77 19.16 -8.32
N ASP A 610 9.37 19.09 -7.14
CA ASP A 610 10.69 18.51 -6.93
C ASP A 610 10.69 17.85 -5.53
N PRO A 611 10.58 16.51 -5.46
CA PRO A 611 10.52 15.80 -4.19
C PRO A 611 11.82 15.95 -3.39
N GLU A 612 12.98 16.12 -4.04
CA GLU A 612 14.26 16.31 -3.35
C GLU A 612 14.25 17.61 -2.57
N THR A 613 13.74 18.69 -3.17
CA THR A 613 13.59 19.98 -2.50
C THR A 613 12.45 19.98 -1.47
N CYS A 614 11.33 19.35 -1.79
CA CYS A 614 10.14 19.34 -0.93
C CYS A 614 10.31 18.54 0.36
N TYR A 615 11.00 17.41 0.28
CA TYR A 615 11.09 16.41 1.35
C TYR A 615 12.51 16.26 1.90
N ALA A 616 13.41 17.20 1.56
CA ALA A 616 14.75 17.28 2.13
C ALA A 616 14.68 17.22 3.66
N THR A 617 15.41 16.26 4.23
CA THR A 617 15.59 16.18 5.67
C THR A 617 16.44 17.36 6.13
N ALA A 618 16.10 17.96 7.26
CA ALA A 618 17.04 18.81 7.97
C ALA A 618 18.26 17.97 8.38
N GLY A 619 19.33 18.05 7.59
CA GLY A 619 20.70 17.67 7.92
C GLY A 619 20.94 16.22 8.38
N LEU A 620 21.20 15.32 7.43
CA LEU A 620 22.38 14.46 7.57
C LEU A 620 23.48 15.08 6.70
N PRO A 621 24.72 15.26 7.20
CA PRO A 621 25.78 15.86 6.41
C PRO A 621 25.98 15.06 5.12
N LEU A 622 26.10 15.75 3.99
CA LEU A 622 26.62 15.19 2.74
C LEU A 622 27.94 14.49 3.03
N GLY A 623 27.94 13.15 3.07
CA GLY A 623 29.14 12.36 3.34
C GLY A 623 28.93 11.00 4.03
N THR A 624 27.75 10.68 4.56
CA THR A 624 27.51 9.33 5.09
C THR A 624 26.63 8.53 4.14
N THR A 625 27.23 7.53 3.49
CA THR A 625 26.51 6.43 2.85
C THR A 625 25.46 5.87 3.82
N PRO A 626 24.19 5.68 3.41
CA PRO A 626 23.22 4.97 4.23
C PRO A 626 23.72 3.55 4.43
N GLY A 627 24.26 3.26 5.61
CA GLY A 627 24.67 1.93 6.00
C GLY A 627 23.45 1.02 6.02
N TRP A 628 23.51 -0.07 5.25
CA TRP A 628 22.50 -1.11 5.07
C TRP A 628 22.19 -1.96 6.32
N TRP A 629 22.30 -1.36 7.51
CA TRP A 629 22.10 -2.08 8.76
C TRP A 629 21.28 -1.20 9.72
N PRO A 630 20.18 -1.72 10.28
CA PRO A 630 19.44 -0.99 11.30
C PRO A 630 20.38 -0.67 12.47
N GLN A 631 20.26 0.51 13.09
CA GLN A 631 21.11 0.90 14.22
C GLN A 631 20.95 -0.05 15.43
N THR A 632 19.83 -0.77 15.47
CA THR A 632 19.52 -1.80 16.45
C THR A 632 18.95 -3.04 15.76
N LEU A 633 19.43 -4.23 16.14
CA LEU A 633 18.83 -5.51 15.75
C LEU A 633 18.40 -6.21 17.05
N PHE A 634 17.12 -6.57 17.17
CA PHE A 634 16.54 -7.15 18.40
C PHE A 634 16.75 -6.28 19.66
N GLY A 635 16.69 -4.95 19.53
CA GLY A 635 16.89 -4.02 20.64
C GLY A 635 18.34 -3.84 21.10
N ILE A 636 19.31 -4.45 20.41
CA ILE A 636 20.75 -4.34 20.71
C ILE A 636 21.42 -3.50 19.63
N GLY A 637 22.23 -2.52 20.04
CA GLY A 637 23.01 -1.69 19.10
C GLY A 637 23.89 -2.54 18.19
N THR A 638 23.84 -2.33 16.87
CA THR A 638 24.55 -3.18 15.91
C THR A 638 26.06 -3.16 16.07
N GLY A 639 26.63 -2.08 16.62
CA GLY A 639 28.03 -2.05 17.04
C GLY A 639 28.37 -3.08 18.15
N VAL A 640 27.45 -3.32 19.09
CA VAL A 640 27.63 -4.30 20.17
C VAL A 640 27.53 -5.72 19.62
N LEU A 641 26.60 -5.97 18.70
CA LEU A 641 26.48 -7.24 17.98
C LEU A 641 27.73 -7.56 17.16
N LEU A 642 28.29 -6.56 16.45
CA LEU A 642 29.52 -6.73 15.68
C LEU A 642 30.70 -7.11 16.58
N VAL A 643 30.86 -6.42 17.71
CA VAL A 643 31.93 -6.73 18.68
C VAL A 643 31.75 -8.14 19.26
N GLY A 644 30.51 -8.56 19.53
CA GLY A 644 30.19 -9.92 19.99
C GLY A 644 30.57 -10.99 18.97
N VAL A 645 30.21 -10.81 17.70
CA VAL A 645 30.52 -11.75 16.61
C VAL A 645 32.02 -11.80 16.33
N VAL A 646 32.70 -10.67 16.29
CA VAL A 646 34.16 -10.60 16.07
C VAL A 646 34.92 -11.25 17.23
N SER A 647 34.48 -11.03 18.47
CA SER A 647 35.08 -11.67 19.65
C SER A 647 34.89 -13.18 19.66
N ALA A 648 33.71 -13.67 19.23
CA ALA A 648 33.45 -15.10 19.10
C ALA A 648 34.32 -15.75 18.00
N ILE A 649 34.47 -15.09 16.85
CA ILE A 649 35.35 -15.55 15.77
C ILE A 649 36.81 -15.57 16.22
N ALA A 650 37.28 -14.53 16.91
CA ALA A 650 38.63 -14.48 17.46
C ALA A 650 38.87 -15.61 18.48
N LEU A 651 37.92 -15.88 19.37
CA LEU A 651 38.01 -16.98 20.34
C LEU A 651 38.07 -18.35 19.66
N ILE A 652 37.26 -18.57 18.60
CA ILE A 652 37.28 -19.81 17.81
C ILE A 652 38.64 -20.00 17.14
N LEU A 653 39.23 -18.93 16.58
CA LEU A 653 40.56 -18.98 15.96
C LEU A 653 41.66 -19.26 16.99
N ILE A 654 41.61 -18.63 18.16
CA ILE A 654 42.55 -18.88 19.26
C ILE A 654 42.47 -20.34 19.72
N LEU A 655 41.25 -20.88 19.89
CA LEU A 655 41.04 -22.27 20.27
C LEU A 655 41.52 -23.24 19.19
N ALA A 656 41.34 -22.92 17.91
CA ALA A 656 41.84 -23.72 16.80
C ALA A 656 43.38 -23.77 16.77
N VAL A 657 44.04 -22.63 17.01
CA VAL A 657 45.50 -22.54 17.10
C VAL A 657 46.03 -23.29 18.33
N TRP A 658 45.38 -23.17 19.49
CA TRP A 658 45.75 -23.91 20.69
C TRP A 658 45.65 -25.43 20.47
N ARG A 659 44.58 -25.89 19.81
CA ARG A 659 44.37 -27.31 19.51
C ARG A 659 45.37 -27.85 18.47
N SER A 660 45.76 -27.01 17.50
CA SER A 660 46.84 -27.30 16.56
C SER A 660 48.19 -27.48 17.27
N ARG A 661 48.53 -26.59 18.21
CA ARG A 661 49.77 -26.67 18.99
C ARG A 661 49.81 -27.90 19.90
N ARG A 662 48.67 -28.25 20.52
CA ARG A 662 48.55 -29.44 21.36
C ARG A 662 48.72 -30.75 20.58
N ARG A 663 48.15 -30.84 19.36
CA ARG A 663 48.38 -31.99 18.47
C ARG A 663 49.84 -32.16 18.09
N ARG A 664 50.54 -31.06 17.80
CA ARG A 664 51.99 -31.09 17.53
C ARG A 664 52.81 -31.57 18.73
N SER A 665 52.45 -31.15 19.95
CA SER A 665 53.15 -31.64 21.15
C SER A 665 52.89 -33.11 21.46
N GLU A 666 51.70 -33.62 21.11
CA GLU A 666 51.35 -35.05 21.27
C GLU A 666 52.10 -35.89 20.21
N GLU A 667 52.18 -35.44 18.95
CA GLU A 667 52.99 -36.09 17.88
C GLU A 667 54.49 -36.07 18.18
N GLU A 668 55.03 -34.99 18.76
CA GLU A 668 56.43 -34.94 19.21
C GLU A 668 56.70 -35.86 20.42
N SER A 669 55.70 -36.14 21.25
CA SER A 669 55.81 -37.08 22.38
C SER A 669 55.77 -38.55 21.97
N GLU A 670 54.99 -38.90 20.93
CA GLU A 670 54.96 -40.25 20.34
C GLU A 670 56.22 -40.57 19.52
N SER A 671 56.88 -39.55 18.94
CA SER A 671 58.12 -39.75 18.16
C SER A 671 59.36 -40.09 18.98
N LYS A 672 59.27 -40.11 20.32
CA LYS A 672 60.39 -40.37 21.24
C LYS A 672 60.39 -41.76 21.88
N GLU A 673 59.38 -42.60 21.61
CA GLU A 673 59.41 -44.01 22.04
C GLU A 673 59.66 -44.95 20.85
N THR A 674 60.80 -45.67 20.94
CA THR A 674 61.30 -46.82 20.15
C THR A 674 61.87 -46.62 18.74
N PRO A 675 63.15 -47.06 18.56
CA PRO A 675 63.44 -48.13 17.60
C PRO A 675 64.36 -49.23 18.17
N ALA A 676 63.84 -50.45 18.27
CA ALA A 676 64.53 -51.76 18.36
C ALA A 676 63.42 -52.80 18.09
N GLU A 677 63.46 -53.82 17.24
CA GLU A 677 64.44 -54.59 16.48
C GLU A 677 63.75 -54.96 15.13
N LEU A 678 64.41 -54.91 13.97
CA LEU A 678 65.22 -55.98 13.38
C LEU A 678 64.53 -57.35 13.18
N SER A 679 64.16 -57.57 11.91
CA SER A 679 64.41 -58.78 11.11
C SER A 679 63.41 -59.94 11.05
N ARG A 680 63.45 -60.57 9.87
CA ARG A 680 62.91 -61.87 9.40
C ARG A 680 61.52 -61.84 8.79
N ASP A 681 61.47 -61.94 7.46
CA ASP A 681 61.27 -63.18 6.66
C ASP A 681 59.84 -63.05 6.10
N ARG A 682 59.45 -63.47 4.90
CA ARG A 682 60.02 -64.02 3.68
C ARG A 682 58.84 -63.91 2.67
N ARG A 683 59.15 -63.88 1.37
CA ARG A 683 58.44 -64.53 0.24
C ARG A 683 56.99 -64.97 0.49
N ASP A 684 55.98 -64.62 -0.29
CA ASP A 684 55.88 -64.36 -1.74
C ASP A 684 54.79 -63.31 -2.03
#